data_AF-A0A2A9NX57-F1
#
_entry.id   AF-A0A2A9NX57-F1
#
_cell.length_a   1.000
_cell.length_b   1.000
_cell.length_c   1.000
_cell.angle_alpha   90.00
_cell.angle_beta   90.00
_cell.angle_gamma   90.00
#
_symmetry.space_group_name_H-M   'P 1'
#
loop_
_entity.id
_entity.type
_entity.pdbx_description
1 polymer ?
#
loop_
_entity_poly.entity_id
_entity_poly.type
_entity_poly.pdbx_seq_one_letter_code
_entity_poly.pdbx_strand_id
1 'polypeptide(L)'
;MAVPPDFNILDISGKFIMNKSLSGDTDEILRLQGVGWIKRTAIRYGTLTLAIKHYKDEDTFEHIDIDQTLTGGIPGTTELRTLSWKERPHEDHLFGAVIGKSRRCKADVLDDEFLTTGWTSDTYEHGLVQSYVESDTPKSGTTWIANQTWGMEDVNNERRYTRHVYFTGPAREEIRVKLVYDYTPIPLLDRSYNFWHFHFTIGIESAILKATQPLTAAWLLVVLAAAYIIGLAFFSRAQSFITPPSSYLGCTSTFWLAKDGCGLDGQLCGPFDNELFDFRCPARCDGVILQNPRTIGNEQIAFKPLIVGGGDDNRTYRGDSFICAAAIQAGVITNSKGGCGSVELVSNFSNFFPYTSRGLTSIGFPTIFPVSFRFGSSTSLTHCDDLRDPALAFNVIITFILFTVLRPRPIILFWCLVCIGYWHVALFSQPQGPPPKLGIAFGNFLPVLFVAYAFWRVAFRFTLSAFYNAPVEAALLYLTPYWVAVLNNLTFDKIPISRLTSSDLAKRNGAITALVVILIILTILVINQIRVVRKTGWLPYYLGWYVLGGLTVMVIALLPGLQLRIHHYILAIILIPGTGFPTRLCAFYQGLLLGLLLNGTAAFGFDSILQTADELRLDAAFGSELPTFLTTSATYNQSIPLSDQFLSWAPLTDDWDGFALLVDDVERYVGTALNYSLKALDATLPHFFRLAFTLSGVAGDFTMPAILWPNGTWVDPSFGPS
;
A
#
# COMPACT_ATOMS: atom_id res chain seq x y z
N MET A 1 -2.21 7.20 30.71
CA MET A 1 -1.60 5.86 30.66
C MET A 1 -0.30 5.83 31.43
N ALA A 2 0.09 4.65 31.92
CA ALA A 2 1.45 4.34 32.34
C ALA A 2 2.50 4.75 31.30
N VAL A 3 3.72 5.04 31.75
CA VAL A 3 4.88 5.21 30.86
C VAL A 3 5.37 3.85 30.36
N PRO A 4 6.06 3.77 29.19
CA PRO A 4 6.65 2.52 28.71
C PRO A 4 7.57 1.85 29.73
N PRO A 5 7.75 0.50 29.70
CA PRO A 5 8.58 -0.21 30.68
C PRO A 5 10.06 0.23 30.71
N ASP A 6 10.58 0.66 29.57
CA ASP A 6 11.94 1.17 29.38
C ASP A 6 12.07 2.68 29.69
N PHE A 7 10.95 3.38 29.90
CA PHE A 7 10.93 4.80 30.24
C PHE A 7 11.35 5.02 31.69
N ASN A 8 12.39 5.81 31.90
CA ASN A 8 12.99 6.05 33.21
C ASN A 8 13.48 7.50 33.35
N ILE A 9 13.99 7.86 34.52
CA ILE A 9 14.32 9.26 34.86
C ILE A 9 15.58 9.81 34.14
N LEU A 10 16.33 8.98 33.39
CA LEU A 10 17.47 9.41 32.58
C LEU A 10 17.04 10.04 31.25
N ASP A 11 15.87 9.67 30.73
CA ASP A 11 15.26 10.31 29.56
C ASP A 11 13.74 10.35 29.77
N ILE A 12 13.23 11.55 30.06
CA ILE A 12 11.79 11.77 30.28
C ILE A 12 11.11 12.43 29.09
N SER A 13 11.73 12.37 27.91
CA SER A 13 11.19 12.97 26.69
C SER A 13 9.85 12.35 26.32
N GLY A 14 8.83 13.19 26.13
CA GLY A 14 7.49 12.68 25.84
C GLY A 14 6.39 13.72 25.95
N LYS A 15 5.16 13.29 25.67
CA LYS A 15 3.96 14.10 25.87
C LYS A 15 3.08 13.50 26.95
N PHE A 16 2.76 14.34 27.91
CA PHE A 16 2.07 13.97 29.13
C PHE A 16 0.83 14.81 29.32
N ILE A 17 -0.23 14.22 29.83
CA ILE A 17 -1.42 14.93 30.29
C ILE A 17 -1.50 14.80 31.80
N MET A 18 -1.65 15.90 32.53
CA MET A 18 -1.87 15.84 33.97
C MET A 18 -3.19 15.12 34.28
N ASN A 19 -3.11 14.07 35.08
CA ASN A 19 -4.27 13.30 35.52
C ASN A 19 -4.85 13.92 36.78
N LYS A 20 -5.89 14.75 36.62
CA LYS A 20 -6.50 15.49 37.73
C LYS A 20 -7.16 14.60 38.78
N SER A 21 -7.65 13.41 38.41
CA SER A 21 -8.25 12.47 39.37
C SER A 21 -7.21 11.76 40.24
N LEU A 22 -5.97 11.64 39.75
CA LEU A 22 -4.86 11.01 40.50
C LEU A 22 -3.91 12.04 41.12
N SER A 23 -4.04 13.31 40.76
CA SER A 23 -3.24 14.41 41.30
C SER A 23 -3.96 15.08 42.47
N GLY A 24 -3.19 15.65 43.40
CA GLY A 24 -3.75 16.53 44.44
C GLY A 24 -4.17 17.88 43.87
N ASP A 25 -5.02 18.60 44.61
CA ASP A 25 -5.50 19.93 44.22
C ASP A 25 -4.38 20.97 44.29
N THR A 26 -4.22 21.75 43.23
CA THR A 26 -3.19 22.80 43.11
C THR A 26 -3.76 24.21 43.25
N ASP A 27 -5.09 24.38 43.41
CA ASP A 27 -5.71 25.71 43.44
C ASP A 27 -5.19 26.61 44.56
N GLU A 28 -4.91 26.03 45.73
CA GLU A 28 -4.41 26.75 46.91
C GLU A 28 -2.94 27.16 46.74
N ILE A 29 -2.10 26.29 46.15
CA ILE A 29 -0.72 26.62 45.79
C ILE A 29 -0.73 27.82 44.84
N LEU A 30 -1.53 27.76 43.77
CA LEU A 30 -1.65 28.87 42.81
C LEU A 30 -2.16 30.16 43.48
N ARG A 31 -3.05 30.07 44.48
CA ARG A 31 -3.55 31.21 45.24
C ARG A 31 -2.42 31.91 45.99
N LEU A 32 -1.63 31.12 46.73
CA LEU A 32 -0.53 31.62 47.57
C LEU A 32 0.63 32.17 46.73
N GLN A 33 0.78 31.69 45.49
CA GLN A 33 1.71 32.25 44.49
C GLN A 33 1.22 33.56 43.85
N GLY A 34 0.01 34.05 44.18
CA GLY A 34 -0.55 35.29 43.65
C GLY A 34 -1.30 35.15 42.33
N VAL A 35 -1.63 33.93 41.89
CA VAL A 35 -2.35 33.70 40.63
C VAL A 35 -3.83 34.09 40.78
N GLY A 36 -4.28 35.04 39.95
CA GLY A 36 -5.66 35.54 39.96
C GLY A 36 -6.72 34.48 39.69
N TRP A 37 -7.92 34.65 40.26
CA TRP A 37 -9.03 33.69 40.24
C TRP A 37 -9.44 33.20 38.84
N ILE A 38 -9.42 34.07 37.82
CA ILE A 38 -9.77 33.71 36.44
C ILE A 38 -8.77 32.69 35.86
N LYS A 39 -7.45 32.93 36.02
CA LYS A 39 -6.40 32.02 35.55
C LYS A 39 -6.48 30.68 36.30
N ARG A 40 -6.69 30.70 37.62
CA ARG A 40 -6.86 29.48 38.42
C ARG A 40 -8.09 28.67 38.00
N THR A 41 -9.20 29.33 37.73
CA THR A 41 -10.42 28.68 37.20
C THR A 41 -10.16 28.04 35.83
N ALA A 42 -9.46 28.74 34.93
CA ALA A 42 -9.08 28.18 33.63
C ALA A 42 -8.17 26.94 33.78
N ILE A 43 -7.17 26.97 34.66
CA ILE A 43 -6.30 25.82 34.95
C ILE A 43 -7.11 24.66 35.56
N ARG A 44 -8.03 24.97 36.49
CA ARG A 44 -8.90 23.99 37.15
C ARG A 44 -9.82 23.24 36.17
N TYR A 45 -10.33 23.90 35.13
CA TYR A 45 -11.14 23.24 34.10
C TYR A 45 -10.34 22.74 32.89
N GLY A 46 -9.20 23.36 32.57
CA GLY A 46 -8.36 23.04 31.42
C GLY A 46 -7.45 21.83 31.64
N THR A 47 -7.25 21.02 30.61
CA THR A 47 -6.32 19.90 30.63
C THR A 47 -4.90 20.42 30.41
N LEU A 48 -4.01 20.20 31.38
CA LEU A 48 -2.60 20.56 31.27
C LEU A 48 -1.84 19.46 30.52
N THR A 49 -1.18 19.84 29.43
CA THR A 49 -0.30 18.95 28.66
C THR A 49 1.14 19.43 28.76
N LEU A 50 2.06 18.53 29.10
CA LEU A 50 3.50 18.77 29.06
C LEU A 50 4.09 18.15 27.80
N ALA A 51 4.88 18.91 27.05
CA ALA A 51 5.80 18.37 26.06
C ALA A 51 7.23 18.53 26.61
N ILE A 52 7.87 17.40 26.94
CA ILE A 52 9.17 17.37 27.58
C ILE A 52 10.22 16.93 26.56
N LYS A 53 11.37 17.63 26.54
CA LYS A 53 12.61 17.19 25.91
C LYS A 53 13.69 17.07 26.98
N HIS A 54 14.35 15.92 27.05
CA HIS A 54 15.45 15.66 27.95
C HIS A 54 16.69 15.30 27.12
N TYR A 55 17.77 16.05 27.26
CA TYR A 55 19.00 15.84 26.49
C TYR A 55 20.25 16.24 27.29
N LYS A 56 21.43 15.91 26.78
CA LYS A 56 22.73 16.34 27.34
C LYS A 56 23.44 17.26 26.34
N ASP A 57 24.09 18.30 26.82
CA ASP A 57 24.92 19.17 25.98
C ASP A 57 26.38 18.66 25.84
N GLU A 58 27.18 19.37 25.06
CA GLU A 58 28.61 19.09 24.85
C GLU A 58 29.42 19.18 26.16
N ASP A 59 28.98 20.02 27.10
CA ASP A 59 29.55 20.19 28.43
C ASP A 59 29.05 19.14 29.45
N THR A 60 28.31 18.11 28.99
CA THR A 60 27.75 16.97 29.74
C THR A 60 26.64 17.27 30.75
N PHE A 61 26.15 18.51 30.82
CA PHE A 61 25.00 18.85 31.67
C PHE A 61 23.69 18.33 31.06
N GLU A 62 22.82 17.83 31.94
CA GLU A 62 21.46 17.43 31.56
C GLU A 62 20.54 18.65 31.47
N HIS A 63 19.77 18.71 30.38
CA HIS A 63 18.79 19.74 30.09
C HIS A 63 17.40 19.15 29.98
N ILE A 64 16.42 19.77 30.63
CA ILE A 64 15.01 19.41 30.56
C ILE A 64 14.22 20.64 30.16
N ASP A 65 13.70 20.62 28.94
CA ASP A 65 12.84 21.66 28.39
C ASP A 65 11.40 21.18 28.43
N ILE A 66 10.51 22.01 28.99
CA ILE A 66 9.11 21.65 29.21
C ILE A 66 8.23 22.77 28.68
N ASP A 67 7.49 22.46 27.61
CA ASP A 67 6.44 23.34 27.11
C ASP A 67 5.09 22.89 27.67
N GLN A 68 4.46 23.76 28.45
CA GLN A 68 3.13 23.52 28.98
C GLN A 68 2.06 24.12 28.06
N THR A 69 0.99 23.37 27.81
CA THR A 69 -0.17 23.86 27.03
C THR A 69 -1.47 23.49 27.73
N LEU A 70 -2.43 24.41 27.73
CA LEU A 70 -3.77 24.18 28.25
C LEU A 70 -4.75 23.85 27.11
N THR A 71 -5.90 23.23 27.44
CA THR A 71 -6.97 22.94 26.47
C THR A 71 -7.29 24.15 25.57
N GLY A 72 -7.43 23.90 24.27
CA GLY A 72 -7.65 24.95 23.27
C GLY A 72 -6.36 25.52 22.68
N GLY A 73 -5.18 25.06 23.09
CA GLY A 73 -3.89 25.52 22.56
C GLY A 73 -3.43 26.84 23.19
N ILE A 74 -4.00 27.20 24.35
CA ILE A 74 -3.57 28.35 25.13
C ILE A 74 -2.15 28.04 25.66
N PRO A 75 -1.14 28.87 25.34
CA PRO A 75 0.21 28.69 25.85
C PRO A 75 0.21 28.72 27.39
N GLY A 76 0.82 27.71 27.99
CA GLY A 76 1.16 27.68 29.41
C GLY A 76 2.54 28.28 29.64
N THR A 77 3.23 27.81 30.68
CA THR A 77 4.60 28.20 30.99
C THR A 77 5.61 27.37 30.19
N THR A 78 6.80 27.91 29.96
CA THR A 78 7.93 27.16 29.40
C THR A 78 9.02 27.09 30.45
N GLU A 79 9.41 25.88 30.84
CA GLU A 79 10.46 25.66 31.81
C GLU A 79 11.72 25.16 31.11
N LEU A 80 12.81 25.93 31.19
CA LEU A 80 14.13 25.54 30.67
C LEU A 80 15.03 25.22 31.87
N ARG A 81 15.32 23.94 32.09
CA ARG A 81 16.06 23.47 33.28
C ARG A 81 17.40 22.90 32.87
N THR A 82 18.48 23.46 33.38
CA THR A 82 19.82 22.84 33.34
C THR A 82 20.15 22.26 34.71
N LEU A 83 20.43 20.96 34.78
CA LEU A 83 20.66 20.22 36.02
C LEU A 83 22.09 20.46 36.59
N SER A 84 22.43 21.73 36.83
CA SER A 84 23.75 22.16 37.31
C SER A 84 23.75 22.68 38.75
N TRP A 85 22.58 22.67 39.42
CA TRP A 85 22.33 23.26 40.74
C TRP A 85 22.67 24.76 40.89
N LYS A 86 22.85 25.48 39.77
CA LYS A 86 23.10 26.92 39.75
C LYS A 86 21.78 27.69 39.70
N GLU A 87 21.67 28.72 40.53
CA GLU A 87 20.52 29.63 40.56
C GLU A 87 20.42 30.43 39.27
N ARG A 88 19.19 30.53 38.75
CA ARG A 88 18.88 31.24 37.52
C ARG A 88 17.57 32.02 37.72
N PRO A 89 17.56 33.33 37.48
CA PRO A 89 16.33 34.10 37.47
C PRO A 89 15.51 33.73 36.23
N HIS A 90 14.20 33.70 36.39
CA HIS A 90 13.24 33.46 35.32
C HIS A 90 12.00 34.32 35.55
N GLU A 91 11.47 34.90 34.48
CA GLU A 91 10.24 35.67 34.52
C GLU A 91 9.13 34.86 33.84
N ASP A 92 8.18 34.42 34.65
CA ASP A 92 7.09 33.56 34.21
C ASP A 92 5.77 34.36 34.17
N HIS A 93 4.98 34.20 33.10
CA HIS A 93 3.72 34.97 32.95
C HIS A 93 2.60 34.53 33.92
N LEU A 94 2.75 33.35 34.53
CA LEU A 94 1.84 32.80 35.53
C LEU A 94 2.34 33.13 36.95
N PHE A 95 3.64 32.99 37.23
CA PHE A 95 4.22 33.10 38.57
C PHE A 95 5.01 34.39 38.85
N GLY A 96 5.27 35.22 37.84
CA GLY A 96 6.11 36.42 37.96
C GLY A 96 7.61 36.10 38.01
N ALA A 97 8.39 36.99 38.62
CA ALA A 97 9.83 36.83 38.77
C ALA A 97 10.16 35.77 39.85
N VAL A 98 10.86 34.72 39.44
CA VAL A 98 11.28 33.59 40.29
C VAL A 98 12.76 33.29 40.12
N ILE A 99 13.36 32.63 41.10
CA ILE A 99 14.73 32.13 41.06
C ILE A 99 14.67 30.61 41.18
N GLY A 100 15.16 29.91 40.15
CA GLY A 100 15.13 28.46 40.07
C GLY A 100 16.52 27.84 40.04
N LYS A 101 16.68 26.67 40.67
CA LYS A 101 17.82 25.76 40.48
C LYS A 101 17.32 24.32 40.38
N SER A 102 18.05 23.48 39.66
CA SER A 102 17.68 22.08 39.48
C SER A 102 18.91 21.18 39.40
N ARG A 103 18.81 19.95 39.89
CA ARG A 103 19.89 18.96 39.89
C ARG A 103 19.34 17.54 39.83
N ARG A 104 20.21 16.59 39.51
CA ARG A 104 20.00 15.19 39.84
C ARG A 104 20.55 14.91 41.24
N CYS A 105 19.79 14.21 42.09
CA CYS A 105 20.24 13.86 43.44
C CYS A 105 19.68 12.50 43.90
N LYS A 106 20.34 11.89 44.89
CA LYS A 106 19.80 10.73 45.60
C LYS A 106 18.74 11.18 46.61
N ALA A 107 17.85 10.26 46.97
CA ALA A 107 16.72 10.57 47.86
C ALA A 107 17.18 10.94 49.28
N ASP A 108 18.26 10.33 49.77
CA ASP A 108 18.86 10.59 51.09
C ASP A 108 19.47 11.99 51.26
N VAL A 109 19.66 12.74 50.17
CA VAL A 109 20.18 14.13 50.19
C VAL A 109 19.06 15.16 50.47
N LEU A 110 17.80 14.73 50.55
CA LEU A 110 16.65 15.61 50.73
C LEU A 110 16.10 15.51 52.15
N ASP A 111 15.76 16.66 52.74
CA ASP A 111 15.37 16.74 54.15
C ASP A 111 13.90 16.34 54.42
N ASP A 112 13.02 16.44 53.43
CA ASP A 112 11.58 16.19 53.58
C ASP A 112 11.20 14.77 53.10
N GLU A 113 10.59 13.98 53.97
CA GLU A 113 10.21 12.57 53.72
C GLU A 113 9.25 12.40 52.54
N PHE A 114 8.39 13.38 52.25
CA PHE A 114 7.47 13.32 51.12
C PHE A 114 8.22 13.38 49.78
N LEU A 115 9.38 14.03 49.73
CA LEU A 115 10.19 14.11 48.51
C LEU A 115 11.03 12.85 48.26
N THR A 116 11.22 11.98 49.25
CA THR A 116 12.15 10.83 49.21
C THR A 116 11.47 9.48 49.05
N THR A 117 10.16 9.42 49.27
CA THR A 117 9.38 8.17 49.31
C THR A 117 8.51 7.96 48.08
N GLY A 118 8.13 6.70 47.80
CA GLY A 118 7.18 6.34 46.74
C GLY A 118 7.78 6.08 45.35
N TRP A 119 9.10 6.13 45.18
CA TRP A 119 9.73 5.99 43.86
C TRP A 119 9.99 4.52 43.48
N THR A 120 10.06 4.23 42.18
CA THR A 120 10.47 2.91 41.68
C THR A 120 11.95 2.63 41.94
N SER A 121 12.35 1.35 41.95
CA SER A 121 13.74 0.94 42.22
C SER A 121 14.75 1.59 41.28
N ASP A 122 14.42 1.70 39.99
CA ASP A 122 15.29 2.33 38.98
C ASP A 122 15.35 3.86 39.14
N THR A 123 14.28 4.49 39.65
CA THR A 123 14.32 5.92 40.01
C THR A 123 15.29 6.16 41.17
N TYR A 124 15.30 5.28 42.18
CA TYR A 124 16.29 5.34 43.28
C TYR A 124 17.72 5.07 42.79
N GLU A 125 17.89 4.14 41.85
CA GLU A 125 19.18 3.81 41.25
C GLU A 125 19.75 4.98 40.44
N HIS A 126 18.95 5.57 39.54
CA HIS A 126 19.38 6.64 38.64
C HIS A 126 19.38 8.03 39.30
N GLY A 127 18.71 8.19 40.44
CA GLY A 127 18.59 9.46 41.14
C GLY A 127 17.44 10.32 40.61
N LEU A 128 16.81 11.05 41.54
CA LEU A 128 15.67 11.94 41.31
C LEU A 128 16.11 13.23 40.61
N VAL A 129 15.20 13.85 39.88
CA VAL A 129 15.37 15.25 39.45
C VAL A 129 14.75 16.14 40.52
N GLN A 130 15.56 16.96 41.17
CA GLN A 130 15.10 17.98 42.10
C GLN A 130 14.99 19.32 41.39
N SER A 131 13.84 19.97 41.51
CA SER A 131 13.61 21.35 41.08
C SER A 131 13.24 22.19 42.29
N TYR A 132 14.06 23.21 42.59
CA TYR A 132 13.83 24.14 43.68
C TYR A 132 13.60 25.52 43.09
N VAL A 133 12.43 26.10 43.37
CA VAL A 133 12.03 27.41 42.86
C VAL A 133 11.53 28.26 44.02
N GLU A 134 12.02 29.48 44.13
CA GLU A 134 11.54 30.47 45.08
C GLU A 134 11.16 31.76 44.35
N SER A 135 10.26 32.54 44.95
CA SER A 135 9.93 33.85 44.39
C SER A 135 11.08 34.83 44.57
N ASP A 136 11.35 35.64 43.54
CA ASP A 136 12.22 36.82 43.64
C ASP A 136 11.43 37.88 44.42
N THR A 137 11.40 37.75 45.76
CA THR A 137 10.53 38.54 46.66
C THR A 137 10.64 40.05 46.39
N PRO A 138 11.84 40.64 46.21
CA PRO A 138 11.99 42.05 45.84
C PRO A 138 11.23 42.48 44.57
N LYS A 139 11.05 41.58 43.60
CA LYS A 139 10.35 41.88 42.34
C LYS A 139 8.89 41.41 42.30
N SER A 140 8.60 40.29 42.95
CA SER A 140 7.28 39.64 42.91
C SER A 140 6.33 40.13 44.00
N GLY A 141 6.84 40.76 45.07
CA GLY A 141 6.02 41.25 46.18
C GLY A 141 5.39 40.17 47.05
N THR A 142 5.78 38.90 46.85
CA THR A 142 5.33 37.74 47.63
C THR A 142 6.50 36.81 47.90
N THR A 143 6.44 36.02 48.97
CA THR A 143 7.49 35.07 49.36
C THR A 143 6.92 33.67 49.37
N TRP A 144 7.42 32.79 48.51
CA TRP A 144 7.05 31.37 48.54
C TRP A 144 8.19 30.51 47.99
N ILE A 145 8.20 29.24 48.36
CA ILE A 145 9.16 28.23 47.92
C ILE A 145 8.41 27.00 47.42
N ALA A 146 8.82 26.46 46.29
CA ALA A 146 8.36 25.20 45.75
C ALA A 146 9.56 24.27 45.53
N ASN A 147 9.70 23.25 46.38
CA ASN A 147 10.70 22.21 46.25
C ASN A 147 10.02 20.96 45.68
N GLN A 148 10.50 20.47 44.54
CA GLN A 148 9.89 19.37 43.83
C GLN A 148 10.89 18.26 43.55
N THR A 149 10.43 17.01 43.61
CA THR A 149 11.16 15.84 43.09
C THR A 149 10.36 15.13 42.04
N TRP A 150 11.03 14.72 40.97
CA TRP A 150 10.43 14.06 39.83
C TRP A 150 11.02 12.67 39.64
N GLY A 151 10.19 11.70 39.28
CA GLY A 151 10.57 10.31 39.18
C GLY A 151 9.46 9.44 38.60
N MET A 152 9.69 8.13 38.60
CA MET A 152 8.64 7.14 38.31
C MET A 152 8.10 6.56 39.61
N GLU A 153 6.80 6.37 39.67
CA GLU A 153 6.09 5.78 40.81
C GLU A 153 5.01 4.80 40.30
N ASP A 154 4.77 3.74 41.06
CA ASP A 154 3.67 2.80 40.80
C ASP A 154 2.37 3.32 41.44
N VAL A 155 1.51 3.96 40.63
CA VAL A 155 0.21 4.47 41.05
C VAL A 155 -0.87 3.52 40.54
N ASN A 156 -1.65 2.91 41.44
CA ASN A 156 -2.66 1.89 41.10
C ASN A 156 -2.08 0.70 40.30
N ASN A 157 -0.88 0.23 40.68
CA ASN A 157 -0.11 -0.82 39.98
C ASN A 157 0.30 -0.46 38.55
N GLU A 158 0.35 0.83 38.21
CA GLU A 158 0.81 1.32 36.93
C GLU A 158 1.95 2.30 37.11
N ARG A 159 3.05 2.10 36.36
CA ARG A 159 4.23 2.97 36.37
C ARG A 159 3.90 4.32 35.75
N ARG A 160 3.98 5.40 36.52
CA ARG A 160 3.62 6.77 36.08
C ARG A 160 4.79 7.72 36.28
N TYR A 161 4.90 8.71 35.40
CA TYR A 161 5.73 9.89 35.67
C TYR A 161 5.00 10.76 36.70
N THR A 162 5.65 11.01 37.83
CA THR A 162 5.07 11.79 38.92
C THR A 162 6.00 12.91 39.36
N ARG A 163 5.40 13.95 39.97
CA ARG A 163 6.12 15.03 40.65
C ARG A 163 5.56 15.18 42.05
N HIS A 164 6.42 15.11 43.06
CA HIS A 164 6.08 15.47 44.43
C HIS A 164 6.42 16.94 44.61
N VAL A 165 5.45 17.75 45.02
CA VAL A 165 5.59 19.19 45.24
C VAL A 165 5.43 19.47 46.73
N TYR A 166 6.51 19.93 47.35
CA TYR A 166 6.51 20.50 48.69
C TYR A 166 6.57 22.02 48.59
N PHE A 167 5.48 22.67 48.95
CA PHE A 167 5.29 24.12 48.81
C PHE A 167 5.25 24.79 50.19
N THR A 168 5.93 25.92 50.32
CA THR A 168 5.92 26.79 51.49
C THR A 168 5.42 28.18 51.09
N GLY A 169 4.29 28.59 51.67
CA GLY A 169 3.62 29.86 51.36
C GLY A 169 4.17 31.08 52.13
N PRO A 170 3.60 32.27 51.88
CA PRO A 170 4.04 33.54 52.48
C PRO A 170 3.92 33.61 54.01
N ALA A 171 2.96 32.90 54.61
CA ALA A 171 2.81 32.79 56.05
C ALA A 171 3.39 31.47 56.59
N ARG A 172 4.29 30.83 55.83
CA ARG A 172 4.89 29.51 56.10
C ARG A 172 3.88 28.36 56.09
N GLU A 173 2.83 28.48 55.29
CA GLU A 173 1.90 27.39 55.04
C GLU A 173 2.61 26.26 54.28
N GLU A 174 2.57 25.04 54.80
CA GLU A 174 3.14 23.87 54.14
C GLU A 174 2.07 23.08 53.40
N ILE A 175 2.26 22.91 52.09
CA ILE A 175 1.35 22.14 51.23
C ILE A 175 2.16 21.05 50.50
N ARG A 176 1.71 19.80 50.59
CA ARG A 176 2.31 18.65 49.92
C ARG A 176 1.33 18.10 48.89
N VAL A 177 1.69 18.13 47.61
CA VAL A 177 0.83 17.69 46.50
C VAL A 177 1.60 16.76 45.58
N LYS A 178 0.95 15.67 45.19
CA LYS A 178 1.44 14.75 44.15
C LYS A 178 0.77 15.09 42.81
N LEU A 179 1.57 15.23 41.76
CA LEU A 179 1.10 15.43 40.39
C LEU A 179 1.41 14.17 39.59
N VAL A 180 0.38 13.57 39.00
CA VAL A 180 0.48 12.32 38.24
C VAL A 180 0.22 12.60 36.77
N TYR A 181 1.07 12.07 35.90
CA TYR A 181 1.02 12.35 34.47
C TYR A 181 0.73 11.10 33.64
N ASP A 182 -0.24 11.23 32.73
CA ASP A 182 -0.62 10.24 31.74
C ASP A 182 0.25 10.38 30.49
N TYR A 183 0.96 9.32 30.10
CA TYR A 183 1.63 9.25 28.80
C TYR A 183 0.59 9.21 27.66
N THR A 184 0.87 9.91 26.56
CA THR A 184 -0.06 10.03 25.41
C THR A 184 0.48 9.35 24.15
N PRO A 185 -0.39 8.81 23.27
CA PRO A 185 -1.86 8.92 23.23
C PRO A 185 -2.62 7.97 24.19
N ILE A 186 -3.79 8.41 24.66
CA ILE A 186 -4.74 7.56 25.41
C ILE A 186 -5.53 6.70 24.40
N PRO A 187 -5.63 5.37 24.59
CA PRO A 187 -6.39 4.50 23.69
C PRO A 187 -7.88 4.88 23.67
N LEU A 188 -8.54 4.80 22.52
CA LEU A 188 -9.98 5.06 22.40
C LEU A 188 -10.78 4.07 23.24
N LEU A 189 -10.34 2.82 23.25
CA LEU A 189 -10.98 1.71 23.94
C LEU A 189 -10.64 1.64 25.44
N ASP A 190 -9.88 2.61 25.96
CA ASP A 190 -9.59 2.82 27.39
C ASP A 190 -10.08 4.21 27.88
N ARG A 191 -10.99 4.84 27.13
CA ARG A 191 -11.47 6.19 27.42
C ARG A 191 -12.81 6.16 28.17
N SER A 192 -12.97 7.07 29.13
CA SER A 192 -14.29 7.38 29.71
C SER A 192 -15.08 8.28 28.78
N TYR A 193 -16.30 7.87 28.45
CA TYR A 193 -17.23 8.64 27.63
C TYR A 193 -18.32 9.23 28.52
N ASN A 194 -18.52 10.54 28.42
CA ASN A 194 -19.61 11.26 29.04
C ASN A 194 -20.71 11.47 28.00
N PHE A 195 -21.83 10.77 28.13
CA PHE A 195 -23.03 11.05 27.33
C PHE A 195 -24.19 11.35 28.26
N TRP A 196 -24.62 12.61 28.31
CA TRP A 196 -25.69 13.09 29.19
C TRP A 196 -25.42 12.81 30.68
N HIS A 197 -26.17 11.89 31.29
CA HIS A 197 -26.07 11.49 32.70
C HIS A 197 -25.38 10.13 32.89
N PHE A 198 -24.97 9.47 31.80
CA PHE A 198 -24.30 8.18 31.85
C PHE A 198 -22.79 8.36 31.71
N HIS A 199 -22.07 7.89 32.72
CA HIS A 199 -20.62 7.74 32.71
C HIS A 199 -20.30 6.26 32.47
N PHE A 200 -19.64 5.94 31.35
CA PHE A 200 -19.13 4.58 31.16
C PHE A 200 -17.67 4.64 30.70
N THR A 201 -16.87 3.77 31.30
CA THR A 201 -15.45 3.59 30.98
C THR A 201 -15.31 2.29 30.21
N ILE A 202 -14.85 2.38 28.97
CA ILE A 202 -14.39 1.22 28.22
C ILE A 202 -12.97 0.95 28.72
N GLY A 203 -12.67 -0.28 29.14
CA GLY A 203 -11.34 -0.69 29.61
C GLY A 203 -10.84 -1.92 28.86
N ILE A 204 -11.18 -2.03 27.57
CA ILE A 204 -10.94 -3.22 26.75
C ILE A 204 -9.44 -3.42 26.52
N GLU A 205 -8.68 -2.35 26.26
CA GLU A 205 -7.24 -2.46 26.02
C GLU A 205 -6.56 -2.89 27.32
N SER A 206 -6.88 -2.24 28.43
CA SER A 206 -6.39 -2.61 29.77
C SER A 206 -6.73 -4.06 30.14
N ALA A 207 -7.94 -4.54 29.82
CA ALA A 207 -8.34 -5.92 30.06
C ALA A 207 -7.52 -6.91 29.21
N ILE A 208 -7.32 -6.62 27.93
CA ILE A 208 -6.51 -7.44 27.02
C ILE A 208 -5.04 -7.44 27.44
N LEU A 209 -4.48 -6.28 27.78
CA LEU A 209 -3.09 -6.15 28.25
C LEU A 209 -2.84 -7.04 29.46
N LYS A 210 -3.77 -7.08 30.42
CA LYS A 210 -3.71 -7.95 31.61
C LYS A 210 -3.87 -9.42 31.24
N ALA A 211 -4.86 -9.75 30.42
CA ALA A 211 -5.15 -11.13 30.03
C ALA A 211 -4.01 -11.77 29.22
N THR A 212 -3.31 -11.00 28.38
CA THR A 212 -2.27 -11.52 27.48
C THR A 212 -0.86 -11.32 28.01
N GLN A 213 -0.66 -10.65 29.16
CA GLN A 213 0.65 -10.48 29.79
C GLN A 213 1.46 -11.77 29.95
N PRO A 214 0.90 -12.93 30.39
CA PRO A 214 1.67 -14.16 30.48
C PRO A 214 2.11 -14.72 29.10
N LEU A 215 1.49 -14.27 28.01
CA LEU A 215 1.74 -14.74 26.66
C LEU A 215 2.77 -13.89 25.89
N THR A 216 3.35 -12.85 26.52
CA THR A 216 4.35 -11.99 25.87
C THR A 216 5.79 -12.51 26.02
N ALA A 217 5.98 -13.74 26.47
CA ALA A 217 7.30 -14.34 26.64
C ALA A 217 7.99 -14.56 25.28
N ALA A 218 9.26 -14.19 25.16
CA ALA A 218 9.99 -14.24 23.88
C ALA A 218 10.04 -15.65 23.25
N TRP A 219 10.06 -16.71 24.05
CA TRP A 219 10.08 -18.09 23.55
C TRP A 219 8.78 -18.47 22.82
N LEU A 220 7.62 -17.92 23.21
CA LEU A 220 6.35 -18.14 22.52
C LEU A 220 6.38 -17.57 21.11
N LEU A 221 7.02 -16.40 20.94
CA LEU A 221 7.25 -15.83 19.61
C LEU A 221 8.16 -16.70 18.75
N VAL A 222 9.22 -17.29 19.33
CA VAL A 222 10.12 -18.20 18.61
C VAL A 222 9.38 -19.45 18.14
N VAL A 223 8.54 -20.04 19.00
CA VAL A 223 7.69 -21.19 18.65
C VAL A 223 6.70 -20.81 17.56
N LEU A 224 6.02 -19.65 17.68
CA LEU A 224 5.12 -19.16 16.64
C LEU A 224 5.85 -18.93 15.32
N ALA A 225 7.04 -18.34 15.33
CA ALA A 225 7.84 -18.10 14.13
C ALA A 225 8.19 -19.40 13.42
N ALA A 226 8.64 -20.43 14.15
CA ALA A 226 8.91 -21.75 13.59
C ALA A 226 7.65 -22.39 12.99
N ALA A 227 6.54 -22.40 13.75
CA ALA A 227 5.26 -22.93 13.29
C ALA A 227 4.72 -22.18 12.06
N TYR A 228 4.86 -20.86 12.05
CA TYR A 228 4.46 -20.00 10.93
C TYR A 228 5.25 -20.30 9.67
N ILE A 229 6.58 -20.37 9.76
CA ILE A 229 7.45 -20.65 8.61
C ILE A 229 7.12 -22.03 8.02
N ILE A 230 6.97 -23.04 8.88
CA ILE A 230 6.59 -24.40 8.46
C ILE A 230 5.21 -24.39 7.81
N GLY A 231 4.21 -23.77 8.44
CA GLY A 231 2.85 -23.66 7.91
C GLY A 231 2.79 -22.95 6.56
N LEU A 232 3.46 -21.79 6.45
CA LEU A 232 3.55 -21.02 5.21
C LEU A 232 4.24 -21.81 4.10
N ALA A 233 5.29 -22.57 4.41
CA ALA A 233 5.97 -23.45 3.45
C ALA A 233 5.05 -24.57 2.94
N PHE A 234 4.24 -25.19 3.80
CA PHE A 234 3.24 -26.17 3.38
C PHE A 234 2.14 -25.55 2.52
N PHE A 235 1.64 -24.37 2.88
CA PHE A 235 0.67 -23.63 2.05
C PHE A 235 1.25 -23.31 0.67
N SER A 236 2.48 -22.79 0.62
CA SER A 236 3.17 -22.45 -0.62
C SER A 236 3.38 -23.68 -1.49
N ARG A 237 3.83 -24.78 -0.88
CA ARG A 237 3.98 -26.07 -1.56
C ARG A 237 2.67 -26.53 -2.19
N ALA A 238 1.57 -26.50 -1.43
CA ALA A 238 0.26 -26.91 -1.91
C ALA A 238 -0.31 -25.97 -3.00
N GLN A 239 -0.07 -24.67 -2.89
CA GLN A 239 -0.51 -23.68 -3.87
C GLN A 239 0.20 -23.83 -5.22
N SER A 240 1.52 -24.01 -5.22
CA SER A 240 2.32 -23.77 -6.42
C SER A 240 3.27 -24.89 -6.83
N PHE A 241 3.63 -25.82 -5.92
CA PHE A 241 4.74 -26.76 -6.16
C PHE A 241 4.34 -28.24 -6.20
N ILE A 242 3.07 -28.58 -5.97
CA ILE A 242 2.56 -29.95 -6.17
C ILE A 242 2.24 -30.21 -7.64
N THR A 243 1.62 -29.24 -8.31
CA THR A 243 1.30 -29.35 -9.74
C THR A 243 2.53 -29.05 -10.60
N PRO A 244 2.74 -29.78 -11.71
CA PRO A 244 3.86 -29.52 -12.62
C PRO A 244 3.90 -28.05 -13.06
N PRO A 245 5.07 -27.38 -13.04
CA PRO A 245 5.21 -26.00 -13.51
C PRO A 245 4.68 -25.78 -14.92
N SER A 246 4.89 -26.74 -15.82
CA SER A 246 4.45 -26.69 -17.21
C SER A 246 2.93 -26.64 -17.37
N SER A 247 2.17 -27.18 -16.41
CA SER A 247 0.71 -27.18 -16.43
C SER A 247 0.10 -25.89 -15.90
N TYR A 248 0.89 -25.01 -15.29
CA TYR A 248 0.34 -23.83 -14.62
C TYR A 248 0.17 -22.67 -15.60
N LEU A 249 -1.08 -22.25 -15.80
CA LEU A 249 -1.42 -21.16 -16.70
C LEU A 249 -1.64 -19.85 -15.92
N GLY A 250 -1.24 -18.75 -16.55
CA GLY A 250 -1.68 -17.42 -16.15
C GLY A 250 -3.08 -17.13 -16.67
N CYS A 251 -3.77 -16.15 -16.08
CA CYS A 251 -5.11 -15.78 -16.57
C CYS A 251 -5.13 -15.20 -18.00
N THR A 252 -3.97 -14.82 -18.54
CA THR A 252 -3.80 -14.31 -19.92
C THR A 252 -3.13 -15.34 -20.85
N SER A 253 -2.94 -16.58 -20.42
CA SER A 253 -2.36 -17.63 -21.25
C SER A 253 -3.31 -17.97 -22.41
N THR A 254 -2.73 -18.08 -23.62
CA THR A 254 -3.41 -18.38 -24.89
C THR A 254 -2.53 -19.33 -25.72
N PHE A 255 -3.12 -19.99 -26.73
CA PHE A 255 -2.39 -20.77 -27.74
C PHE A 255 -1.99 -19.94 -28.96
N TRP A 256 -2.62 -18.77 -29.13
CA TRP A 256 -2.31 -17.83 -30.20
C TRP A 256 -1.98 -16.46 -29.62
N LEU A 257 -0.88 -15.88 -30.10
CA LEU A 257 -0.36 -14.58 -29.66
C LEU A 257 -1.04 -13.44 -30.43
N ALA A 258 -0.94 -12.22 -29.89
CA ALA A 258 -1.56 -11.05 -30.49
C ALA A 258 -0.87 -10.64 -31.81
N LYS A 259 -1.62 -10.02 -32.72
CA LYS A 259 -1.12 -9.47 -33.99
C LYS A 259 -0.36 -10.54 -34.80
N ASP A 260 0.82 -10.20 -35.29
CA ASP A 260 1.79 -11.03 -36.01
C ASP A 260 2.68 -11.88 -35.09
N GLY A 261 2.39 -11.95 -33.78
CA GLY A 261 3.25 -12.66 -32.81
C GLY A 261 3.41 -14.16 -33.04
N CYS A 262 2.51 -14.79 -33.82
CA CYS A 262 2.65 -16.19 -34.24
C CYS A 262 3.45 -16.37 -35.54
N GLY A 263 3.90 -15.27 -36.15
CA GLY A 263 4.61 -15.23 -37.42
C GLY A 263 3.79 -15.70 -38.62
N LEU A 264 4.45 -15.75 -39.77
CA LEU A 264 3.87 -16.17 -41.04
C LEU A 264 3.20 -17.55 -40.91
N ASP A 265 1.95 -17.63 -41.37
CA ASP A 265 1.08 -18.81 -41.29
C ASP A 265 0.91 -19.40 -39.88
N GLY A 266 1.25 -18.65 -38.83
CA GLY A 266 1.15 -19.08 -37.44
C GLY A 266 2.28 -19.98 -36.94
N GLN A 267 3.33 -20.18 -37.75
CA GLN A 267 4.39 -21.17 -37.52
C GLN A 267 5.05 -21.15 -36.13
N LEU A 268 5.04 -20.03 -35.41
CA LEU A 268 5.61 -19.89 -34.06
C LEU A 268 4.66 -20.33 -32.94
N CYS A 269 3.36 -20.52 -33.25
CA CYS A 269 2.32 -20.93 -32.31
C CYS A 269 1.86 -22.38 -32.56
N GLY A 270 2.55 -23.13 -33.42
CA GLY A 270 2.33 -24.56 -33.60
C GLY A 270 2.92 -25.39 -32.44
N PRO A 271 2.54 -26.67 -32.33
CA PRO A 271 1.64 -27.43 -33.21
C PRO A 271 0.15 -27.08 -33.03
N PHE A 272 -0.69 -27.44 -34.02
CA PHE A 272 -2.10 -27.00 -34.08
C PHE A 272 -3.14 -28.12 -33.84
N ASP A 273 -2.72 -29.37 -33.63
CA ASP A 273 -3.60 -30.52 -33.53
C ASP A 273 -3.14 -31.59 -32.53
N ASN A 274 -4.12 -32.33 -31.99
CA ASN A 274 -3.95 -33.60 -31.25
C ASN A 274 -3.03 -33.58 -30.02
N GLU A 275 -2.69 -32.40 -29.50
CA GLU A 275 -2.06 -32.29 -28.18
C GLU A 275 -3.14 -32.20 -27.09
N LEU A 276 -3.13 -33.19 -26.21
CA LEU A 276 -3.87 -33.15 -24.96
C LEU A 276 -2.97 -32.56 -23.89
N PHE A 277 -3.38 -31.43 -23.32
CA PHE A 277 -2.63 -30.72 -22.32
C PHE A 277 -3.45 -30.56 -21.04
N ASP A 278 -2.88 -30.98 -19.92
CA ASP A 278 -3.45 -30.76 -18.60
C ASP A 278 -2.99 -29.42 -18.04
N PHE A 279 -3.94 -28.59 -17.62
CA PHE A 279 -3.68 -27.25 -17.11
C PHE A 279 -4.24 -27.03 -15.70
N ARG A 280 -3.63 -26.08 -14.99
CA ARG A 280 -4.11 -25.48 -13.75
C ARG A 280 -4.27 -23.99 -13.94
N CYS A 281 -5.43 -23.46 -13.53
CA CYS A 281 -5.73 -22.05 -13.54
C CYS A 281 -5.92 -21.51 -12.12
N PRO A 282 -5.43 -20.28 -11.84
CA PRO A 282 -5.73 -19.59 -10.60
C PRO A 282 -7.21 -19.15 -10.53
N ALA A 283 -7.64 -18.79 -9.32
CA ALA A 283 -8.94 -18.16 -9.10
C ALA A 283 -9.02 -16.74 -9.68
N ARG A 284 -10.24 -16.24 -9.90
CA ARG A 284 -10.57 -14.85 -10.29
C ARG A 284 -9.99 -14.40 -11.64
N CYS A 285 -9.86 -15.32 -12.59
CA CYS A 285 -9.45 -14.98 -13.95
C CYS A 285 -10.55 -14.27 -14.76
N ASP A 286 -11.79 -14.23 -14.27
CA ASP A 286 -12.87 -13.41 -14.83
C ASP A 286 -12.58 -11.90 -14.76
N GLY A 287 -11.82 -11.49 -13.74
CA GLY A 287 -11.45 -10.10 -13.50
C GLY A 287 -10.18 -9.63 -14.22
N VAL A 288 -9.58 -10.46 -15.08
CA VAL A 288 -8.40 -10.14 -15.88
C VAL A 288 -8.82 -9.75 -17.29
N ILE A 289 -8.51 -8.51 -17.68
CA ILE A 289 -9.09 -7.85 -18.84
C ILE A 289 -8.02 -7.37 -19.82
N LEU A 290 -8.39 -7.25 -21.09
CA LEU A 290 -7.60 -6.51 -22.08
C LEU A 290 -7.58 -5.03 -21.70
N GLN A 291 -6.40 -4.49 -21.38
CA GLN A 291 -6.25 -3.07 -21.04
C GLN A 291 -6.24 -2.18 -22.29
N ASN A 292 -5.78 -2.72 -23.41
CA ASN A 292 -5.80 -2.07 -24.71
C ASN A 292 -6.82 -2.76 -25.64
N PRO A 293 -7.43 -2.02 -26.58
CA PRO A 293 -8.31 -2.62 -27.57
C PRO A 293 -7.59 -3.68 -28.41
N ARG A 294 -8.28 -4.78 -28.71
CA ARG A 294 -7.83 -5.83 -29.61
C ARG A 294 -8.91 -6.11 -30.64
N THR A 295 -8.57 -6.03 -31.92
CA THR A 295 -9.51 -6.35 -33.00
C THR A 295 -9.45 -7.82 -33.38
N ILE A 296 -10.62 -8.46 -33.37
CA ILE A 296 -10.87 -9.85 -33.78
C ILE A 296 -11.88 -9.83 -34.92
N GLY A 297 -11.49 -10.29 -36.11
CA GLY A 297 -12.32 -10.12 -37.31
C GLY A 297 -12.69 -8.66 -37.53
N ASN A 298 -13.97 -8.29 -37.38
CA ASN A 298 -14.45 -6.91 -37.45
C ASN A 298 -14.86 -6.29 -36.10
N GLU A 299 -14.67 -7.00 -34.98
CA GLU A 299 -15.04 -6.53 -33.65
C GLU A 299 -13.81 -6.11 -32.85
N GLN A 300 -13.89 -4.97 -32.15
CA GLN A 300 -12.83 -4.52 -31.24
C GLN A 300 -13.24 -4.74 -29.78
N ILE A 301 -12.39 -5.45 -29.02
CA ILE A 301 -12.61 -5.79 -27.62
C ILE A 301 -11.65 -5.01 -26.72
N ALA A 302 -12.18 -4.39 -25.66
CA ALA A 302 -11.39 -3.81 -24.57
C ALA A 302 -12.12 -4.01 -23.22
N PHE A 303 -11.37 -3.96 -22.12
CA PHE A 303 -11.86 -3.96 -20.73
C PHE A 303 -12.70 -5.18 -20.31
N LYS A 304 -12.59 -6.29 -21.03
CA LYS A 304 -13.15 -7.60 -20.69
C LYS A 304 -12.12 -8.71 -20.97
N PRO A 305 -12.27 -9.92 -20.39
CA PRO A 305 -11.46 -11.07 -20.79
C PRO A 305 -11.63 -11.36 -22.28
N LEU A 306 -10.55 -11.75 -22.97
CA LEU A 306 -10.61 -12.14 -24.38
C LEU A 306 -11.13 -13.57 -24.48
N ILE A 307 -12.33 -13.75 -25.04
CA ILE A 307 -12.92 -15.07 -25.29
C ILE A 307 -13.63 -15.01 -26.65
N VAL A 308 -13.33 -15.98 -27.52
CA VAL A 308 -13.90 -16.10 -28.86
C VAL A 308 -14.44 -17.52 -29.05
N GLY A 309 -15.72 -17.65 -29.38
CA GLY A 309 -16.39 -18.94 -29.56
C GLY A 309 -17.04 -19.53 -28.31
N GLY A 310 -17.18 -20.86 -28.30
CA GLY A 310 -17.83 -21.64 -27.23
C GLY A 310 -19.35 -21.81 -27.39
N GLY A 311 -19.96 -21.23 -28.42
CA GLY A 311 -21.40 -21.28 -28.66
C GLY A 311 -21.90 -22.51 -29.41
N ASP A 312 -21.01 -23.29 -30.02
CA ASP A 312 -21.31 -24.55 -30.69
C ASP A 312 -21.53 -25.71 -29.70
N ASP A 313 -22.07 -26.82 -30.20
CA ASP A 313 -22.41 -28.00 -29.39
C ASP A 313 -21.19 -28.57 -28.64
N ASN A 314 -20.01 -28.49 -29.24
CA ASN A 314 -18.76 -29.00 -28.65
C ASN A 314 -17.97 -27.96 -27.85
N ARG A 315 -18.51 -26.74 -27.67
CA ARG A 315 -17.86 -25.64 -26.92
C ARG A 315 -16.43 -25.36 -27.42
N THR A 316 -16.28 -25.18 -28.72
CA THR A 316 -15.01 -24.89 -29.40
C THR A 316 -14.64 -23.42 -29.24
N TYR A 317 -13.48 -23.18 -28.62
CA TYR A 317 -12.90 -21.85 -28.42
C TYR A 317 -11.78 -21.59 -29.42
N ARG A 318 -11.59 -20.34 -29.82
CA ARG A 318 -10.46 -19.94 -30.68
C ARG A 318 -9.18 -19.85 -29.86
N GLY A 319 -8.03 -20.18 -30.45
CA GLY A 319 -6.75 -20.32 -29.73
C GLY A 319 -6.22 -19.06 -29.04
N ASP A 320 -6.69 -17.86 -29.40
CA ASP A 320 -6.34 -16.60 -28.73
C ASP A 320 -7.23 -16.28 -27.52
N SER A 321 -8.22 -17.12 -27.21
CA SER A 321 -9.04 -16.99 -26.01
C SER A 321 -8.21 -17.21 -24.75
N PHE A 322 -8.40 -16.39 -23.73
CA PHE A 322 -7.82 -16.60 -22.40
C PHE A 322 -8.34 -17.91 -21.82
N ILE A 323 -7.46 -18.91 -21.76
CA ILE A 323 -7.82 -20.31 -21.47
C ILE A 323 -8.57 -20.43 -20.14
N CYS A 324 -8.08 -19.77 -19.09
CA CYS A 324 -8.72 -19.81 -17.77
C CYS A 324 -10.09 -19.12 -17.73
N ALA A 325 -10.29 -18.03 -18.46
CA ALA A 325 -11.59 -17.37 -18.54
C ALA A 325 -12.59 -18.21 -19.35
N ALA A 326 -12.15 -18.82 -20.46
CA ALA A 326 -12.93 -19.78 -21.23
C ALA A 326 -13.31 -21.01 -20.38
N ALA A 327 -12.39 -21.54 -19.57
CA ALA A 327 -12.65 -22.68 -18.68
C ALA A 327 -13.70 -22.35 -17.60
N ILE A 328 -13.69 -21.12 -17.06
CA ILE A 328 -14.74 -20.63 -16.17
C ILE A 328 -16.07 -20.55 -16.91
N GLN A 329 -16.10 -19.96 -18.12
CA GLN A 329 -17.33 -19.81 -18.91
C GLN A 329 -17.95 -21.18 -19.26
N ALA A 330 -17.13 -22.14 -19.67
CA ALA A 330 -17.50 -23.52 -19.97
C ALA A 330 -17.91 -24.32 -18.72
N GLY A 331 -17.53 -23.87 -17.52
CA GLY A 331 -17.83 -24.55 -16.26
C GLY A 331 -16.89 -25.70 -15.91
N VAL A 332 -15.72 -25.75 -16.52
CA VAL A 332 -14.65 -26.73 -16.24
C VAL A 332 -14.01 -26.45 -14.88
N ILE A 333 -13.84 -25.16 -14.56
CA ILE A 333 -13.29 -24.70 -13.29
C ILE A 333 -14.21 -23.66 -12.64
N THR A 334 -13.97 -23.38 -11.35
CA THR A 334 -14.74 -22.38 -10.61
C THR A 334 -14.01 -21.04 -10.57
N ASN A 335 -14.74 -19.94 -10.59
CA ASN A 335 -14.10 -18.63 -10.44
C ASN A 335 -13.48 -18.42 -9.05
N SER A 336 -14.11 -18.94 -7.99
CA SER A 336 -13.69 -18.71 -6.61
C SER A 336 -12.41 -19.46 -6.21
N LYS A 337 -12.20 -20.65 -6.77
CA LYS A 337 -11.06 -21.52 -6.40
C LYS A 337 -10.12 -21.83 -7.57
N GLY A 338 -10.41 -21.36 -8.78
CA GLY A 338 -9.72 -21.85 -9.97
C GLY A 338 -10.01 -23.34 -10.17
N GLY A 339 -9.01 -24.06 -10.66
CA GLY A 339 -9.08 -25.52 -10.81
C GLY A 339 -8.11 -26.04 -11.87
N CYS A 340 -8.21 -27.34 -12.13
CA CYS A 340 -7.54 -27.98 -13.26
C CYS A 340 -8.53 -28.46 -14.29
N GLY A 341 -8.06 -28.56 -15.52
CA GLY A 341 -8.78 -29.16 -16.62
C GLY A 341 -7.81 -29.72 -17.64
N SER A 342 -8.35 -30.39 -18.65
CA SER A 342 -7.61 -30.76 -19.84
C SER A 342 -8.14 -29.97 -21.02
N VAL A 343 -7.25 -29.72 -21.98
CA VAL A 343 -7.57 -29.06 -23.23
C VAL A 343 -7.04 -29.90 -24.38
N GLU A 344 -7.83 -30.00 -25.43
CA GLU A 344 -7.51 -30.69 -26.68
C GLU A 344 -7.48 -29.65 -27.80
N LEU A 345 -6.35 -29.56 -28.51
CA LEU A 345 -6.22 -28.70 -29.67
C LEU A 345 -6.95 -29.28 -30.88
N VAL A 346 -7.74 -28.42 -31.52
CA VAL A 346 -8.50 -28.70 -32.73
C VAL A 346 -7.97 -27.79 -33.82
N SER A 347 -7.44 -28.38 -34.89
CA SER A 347 -6.98 -27.62 -36.07
C SER A 347 -8.14 -26.91 -36.76
N ASN A 348 -7.83 -26.05 -37.74
CA ASN A 348 -8.74 -25.42 -38.70
C ASN A 348 -10.24 -25.55 -38.37
N PHE A 349 -10.74 -24.61 -37.58
CA PHE A 349 -12.16 -24.51 -37.26
C PHE A 349 -12.72 -23.23 -37.86
N SER A 350 -13.94 -23.31 -38.39
CA SER A 350 -14.66 -22.19 -38.96
C SER A 350 -15.90 -21.86 -38.14
N ASN A 351 -16.27 -20.58 -38.16
CA ASN A 351 -17.53 -20.08 -37.61
C ASN A 351 -17.71 -20.30 -36.09
N PHE A 352 -16.93 -19.55 -35.31
CA PHE A 352 -17.04 -19.52 -33.86
C PHE A 352 -18.30 -18.74 -33.45
N PHE A 353 -19.24 -19.41 -32.76
CA PHE A 353 -20.44 -18.76 -32.25
C PHE A 353 -20.22 -18.09 -30.88
N PRO A 354 -20.74 -16.87 -30.65
CA PRO A 354 -20.68 -16.22 -29.35
C PRO A 354 -21.50 -17.01 -28.31
N TYR A 355 -21.09 -16.89 -27.06
CA TYR A 355 -21.68 -17.61 -25.94
C TYR A 355 -21.62 -16.77 -24.66
N THR A 356 -22.68 -16.85 -23.85
CA THR A 356 -22.71 -16.21 -22.53
C THR A 356 -23.06 -17.23 -21.47
N SER A 357 -22.19 -17.37 -20.47
CA SER A 357 -22.39 -18.28 -19.36
C SER A 357 -21.54 -17.83 -18.17
N ARG A 358 -22.05 -18.07 -16.95
CA ARG A 358 -21.33 -17.82 -15.68
C ARG A 358 -20.74 -16.39 -15.58
N GLY A 359 -21.46 -15.41 -16.13
CA GLY A 359 -21.06 -13.99 -16.11
C GLY A 359 -20.03 -13.58 -17.16
N LEU A 360 -19.58 -14.50 -18.03
CA LEU A 360 -18.62 -14.24 -19.10
C LEU A 360 -19.30 -14.33 -20.46
N THR A 361 -18.99 -13.38 -21.34
CA THR A 361 -19.50 -13.30 -22.71
C THR A 361 -18.35 -13.35 -23.70
N SER A 362 -18.41 -14.28 -24.65
CA SER A 362 -17.49 -14.38 -25.78
C SER A 362 -18.06 -13.70 -27.02
N ILE A 363 -17.19 -13.36 -27.96
CA ILE A 363 -17.59 -12.87 -29.28
C ILE A 363 -17.59 -14.02 -30.31
N GLY A 364 -18.21 -13.76 -31.46
CA GLY A 364 -18.13 -14.67 -32.59
C GLY A 364 -16.92 -14.40 -33.47
N PHE A 365 -16.60 -15.34 -34.35
CA PHE A 365 -15.64 -15.16 -35.43
C PHE A 365 -16.11 -15.98 -36.64
N PRO A 366 -16.74 -15.34 -37.65
CA PRO A 366 -17.51 -16.04 -38.68
C PRO A 366 -16.66 -16.59 -39.83
N THR A 367 -15.37 -16.85 -39.62
CA THR A 367 -14.46 -17.39 -40.64
C THR A 367 -13.52 -18.44 -40.04
N ILE A 368 -12.54 -18.89 -40.82
CA ILE A 368 -11.60 -19.95 -40.45
C ILE A 368 -10.46 -19.44 -39.57
N PHE A 369 -10.05 -20.24 -38.59
CA PHE A 369 -8.88 -19.98 -37.77
C PHE A 369 -8.05 -21.26 -37.57
N PRO A 370 -6.71 -21.18 -37.60
CA PRO A 370 -5.85 -22.36 -37.68
C PRO A 370 -5.79 -23.20 -36.41
N VAL A 371 -6.03 -22.59 -35.24
CA VAL A 371 -5.99 -23.27 -33.95
C VAL A 371 -7.17 -22.93 -33.07
N SER A 372 -7.80 -23.98 -32.57
CA SER A 372 -8.95 -23.95 -31.70
C SER A 372 -8.72 -24.94 -30.57
N PHE A 373 -9.53 -24.86 -29.54
CA PHE A 373 -9.44 -25.83 -28.46
C PHE A 373 -10.79 -26.15 -27.85
N ARG A 374 -10.86 -27.34 -27.27
CA ARG A 374 -12.00 -27.85 -26.50
C ARG A 374 -11.52 -28.35 -25.15
N PHE A 375 -12.39 -28.28 -24.17
CA PHE A 375 -12.08 -28.82 -22.85
C PHE A 375 -12.42 -30.30 -22.78
N GLY A 376 -11.49 -31.11 -22.27
CA GLY A 376 -11.71 -32.53 -22.04
C GLY A 376 -12.56 -32.79 -20.79
N SER A 377 -13.07 -34.01 -20.68
CA SER A 377 -13.96 -34.42 -19.58
C SER A 377 -13.23 -34.77 -18.28
N SER A 378 -11.91 -34.96 -18.33
CA SER A 378 -11.09 -35.38 -17.18
C SER A 378 -9.67 -34.84 -17.29
N THR A 379 -9.02 -34.65 -16.15
CA THR A 379 -7.61 -34.25 -16.04
C THR A 379 -6.89 -35.23 -15.11
N SER A 380 -5.58 -35.44 -15.32
CA SER A 380 -4.74 -36.22 -14.42
C SER A 380 -4.27 -35.43 -13.19
N LEU A 381 -4.44 -34.10 -13.22
CA LEU A 381 -3.97 -33.21 -12.17
C LEU A 381 -4.82 -33.30 -10.90
N THR A 382 -4.15 -33.16 -9.76
CA THR A 382 -4.77 -33.12 -8.44
C THR A 382 -4.28 -31.90 -7.66
N HIS A 383 -4.97 -31.55 -6.56
CA HIS A 383 -4.62 -30.41 -5.70
C HIS A 383 -4.60 -29.04 -6.40
N CYS A 384 -5.65 -28.76 -7.17
CA CYS A 384 -5.74 -27.60 -8.04
C CYS A 384 -6.45 -26.39 -7.45
N ASP A 385 -7.01 -26.51 -6.24
CA ASP A 385 -7.65 -25.41 -5.53
C ASP A 385 -6.63 -24.29 -5.29
N ASP A 386 -7.02 -23.06 -5.63
CA ASP A 386 -6.27 -21.86 -5.32
C ASP A 386 -6.43 -21.51 -3.82
N LEU A 387 -5.32 -21.61 -3.10
CA LEU A 387 -5.23 -21.46 -1.65
C LEU A 387 -4.88 -20.02 -1.21
N ARG A 388 -4.94 -19.02 -2.10
CA ARG A 388 -4.62 -17.63 -1.75
C ARG A 388 -5.50 -17.07 -0.62
N ASP A 389 -6.80 -17.39 -0.62
CA ASP A 389 -7.75 -16.87 0.38
C ASP A 389 -7.51 -17.54 1.76
N PRO A 390 -7.36 -18.87 1.87
CA PRO A 390 -6.89 -19.52 3.11
C PRO A 390 -5.55 -18.98 3.61
N ALA A 391 -4.57 -18.77 2.72
CA ALA A 391 -3.27 -18.22 3.10
C ALA A 391 -3.40 -16.78 3.61
N LEU A 392 -4.29 -15.97 3.02
CA LEU A 392 -4.60 -14.63 3.52
C LEU A 392 -5.20 -14.70 4.93
N ALA A 393 -6.23 -15.53 5.14
CA ALA A 393 -6.85 -15.68 6.45
C ALA A 393 -5.84 -16.10 7.52
N PHE A 394 -4.96 -17.06 7.20
CA PHE A 394 -3.86 -17.48 8.06
C PHE A 394 -2.97 -16.29 8.46
N ASN A 395 -2.50 -15.50 7.48
CA ASN A 395 -1.61 -14.38 7.74
C ASN A 395 -2.29 -13.22 8.49
N VAL A 396 -3.57 -12.94 8.21
CA VAL A 396 -4.37 -11.94 8.95
C VAL A 396 -4.51 -12.34 10.41
N ILE A 397 -4.82 -13.60 10.70
CA ILE A 397 -4.92 -14.11 12.08
C ILE A 397 -3.57 -14.00 12.80
N ILE A 398 -2.48 -14.42 12.15
CA ILE A 398 -1.14 -14.36 12.75
C ILE A 398 -0.73 -12.92 13.05
N THR A 399 -0.93 -11.99 12.10
CA THR A 399 -0.62 -10.57 12.33
C THR A 399 -1.48 -9.97 13.44
N PHE A 400 -2.76 -10.33 13.54
CA PHE A 400 -3.62 -9.90 14.64
C PHE A 400 -3.16 -10.43 16.01
N ILE A 401 -2.76 -11.71 16.09
CA ILE A 401 -2.19 -12.33 17.30
C ILE A 401 -0.91 -11.62 17.73
N LEU A 402 -0.05 -11.22 16.79
CA LEU A 402 1.17 -10.47 17.09
C LEU A 402 0.88 -9.13 17.77
N PHE A 403 -0.14 -8.40 17.32
CA PHE A 403 -0.54 -7.13 17.93
C PHE A 403 -1.26 -7.29 19.27
N THR A 404 -2.12 -8.30 19.42
CA THR A 404 -3.05 -8.38 20.56
C THR A 404 -2.62 -9.32 21.67
N VAL A 405 -1.95 -10.42 21.32
CA VAL A 405 -1.59 -11.49 22.25
C VAL A 405 -0.10 -11.43 22.57
N LEU A 406 0.76 -11.70 21.59
CA LEU A 406 2.20 -11.85 21.83
C LEU A 406 2.90 -10.52 22.12
N ARG A 407 2.41 -9.42 21.53
CA ARG A 407 2.88 -8.04 21.75
C ARG A 407 4.41 -7.94 21.87
N PRO A 408 5.17 -8.41 20.87
CA PRO A 408 6.61 -8.27 20.92
C PRO A 408 7.00 -6.79 20.83
N ARG A 409 8.25 -6.46 21.17
CA ARG A 409 8.75 -5.07 21.08
C ARG A 409 8.43 -4.47 19.68
N PRO A 410 8.10 -3.18 19.59
CA PRO A 410 7.65 -2.55 18.33
C PRO A 410 8.56 -2.83 17.12
N ILE A 411 9.88 -2.88 17.30
CA ILE A 411 10.82 -3.20 16.22
C ILE A 411 10.66 -4.62 15.68
N ILE A 412 10.39 -5.59 16.56
CA ILE A 412 10.17 -6.99 16.19
C ILE A 412 8.83 -7.11 15.46
N LEU A 413 7.79 -6.47 15.99
CA LEU A 413 6.47 -6.42 15.35
C LEU A 413 6.54 -5.85 13.94
N PHE A 414 7.28 -4.76 13.74
CA PHE A 414 7.53 -4.16 12.43
C PHE A 414 8.18 -5.16 11.46
N TRP A 415 9.23 -5.87 11.87
CA TRP A 415 9.88 -6.87 11.03
C TRP A 415 8.97 -8.07 10.72
N CYS A 416 8.13 -8.49 11.67
CA CYS A 416 7.12 -9.51 11.38
C CYS A 416 6.17 -9.05 10.25
N LEU A 417 5.70 -7.80 10.27
CA LEU A 417 4.87 -7.26 9.19
C LEU A 417 5.62 -7.21 7.86
N VAL A 418 6.88 -6.79 7.84
CA VAL A 418 7.69 -6.78 6.61
C VAL A 418 7.79 -8.19 6.02
N CYS A 419 8.17 -9.18 6.83
CA CYS A 419 8.33 -10.56 6.39
C CYS A 419 7.01 -11.19 5.94
N ILE A 420 5.95 -11.07 6.75
CA ILE A 420 4.66 -11.69 6.46
C ILE A 420 4.06 -11.11 5.17
N GLY A 421 4.06 -9.77 5.02
CA GLY A 421 3.50 -9.12 3.85
C GLY A 421 4.28 -9.40 2.58
N TYR A 422 5.61 -9.32 2.63
CA TYR A 422 6.46 -9.58 1.48
C TYR A 422 6.24 -11.00 0.93
N TRP A 423 6.32 -12.01 1.81
CA TRP A 423 6.17 -13.40 1.43
C TRP A 423 4.73 -13.76 1.08
N HIS A 424 3.73 -13.07 1.65
CA HIS A 424 2.34 -13.22 1.21
C HIS A 424 2.17 -12.84 -0.26
N VAL A 425 2.77 -11.71 -0.68
CA VAL A 425 2.69 -11.25 -2.08
C VAL A 425 3.47 -12.17 -3.00
N ALA A 426 4.73 -12.44 -2.65
CA ALA A 426 5.63 -13.22 -3.48
C ALA A 426 5.16 -14.67 -3.71
N LEU A 427 4.40 -15.26 -2.77
CA LEU A 427 3.98 -16.66 -2.83
C LEU A 427 2.51 -16.85 -3.21
N PHE A 428 1.62 -15.91 -2.89
CA PHE A 428 0.17 -16.12 -2.98
C PHE A 428 -0.57 -15.02 -3.75
N SER A 429 -0.53 -13.76 -3.30
CA SER A 429 -1.45 -12.76 -3.85
C SER A 429 -1.07 -12.28 -5.24
N GLN A 430 0.24 -12.17 -5.54
CA GLN A 430 0.74 -11.71 -6.83
C GLN A 430 2.16 -12.25 -7.12
N PRO A 431 2.33 -13.58 -7.21
CA PRO A 431 3.63 -14.20 -7.41
C PRO A 431 4.21 -13.89 -8.80
N GLN A 432 5.53 -13.79 -8.87
CA GLN A 432 6.24 -13.64 -10.15
C GLN A 432 6.32 -14.97 -10.89
N GLY A 433 5.34 -15.19 -11.76
CA GLY A 433 5.21 -16.40 -12.56
C GLY A 433 4.69 -17.59 -11.75
N PRO A 434 4.12 -18.59 -12.42
CA PRO A 434 3.83 -19.86 -11.81
C PRO A 434 4.88 -20.94 -12.19
N PRO A 435 5.43 -21.70 -11.22
CA PRO A 435 5.41 -21.42 -9.79
C PRO A 435 6.17 -20.13 -9.47
N PRO A 436 5.98 -19.55 -8.27
CA PRO A 436 6.71 -18.36 -7.85
C PRO A 436 8.23 -18.49 -8.04
N LYS A 437 8.84 -17.53 -8.75
CA LYS A 437 10.29 -17.47 -8.96
C LYS A 437 11.03 -17.07 -7.68
N LEU A 438 11.26 -18.05 -6.80
CA LEU A 438 11.85 -17.81 -5.46
C LEU A 438 13.22 -17.11 -5.52
N GLY A 439 14.06 -17.40 -6.51
CA GLY A 439 15.36 -16.71 -6.66
C GLY A 439 15.22 -15.19 -6.84
N ILE A 440 14.23 -14.76 -7.64
CA ILE A 440 13.94 -13.34 -7.83
C ILE A 440 13.33 -12.74 -6.56
N ALA A 441 12.41 -13.45 -5.91
CA ALA A 441 11.83 -13.02 -4.65
C ALA A 441 12.89 -12.81 -3.55
N PHE A 442 13.83 -13.75 -3.37
CA PHE A 442 14.93 -13.57 -2.42
C PHE A 442 15.87 -12.42 -2.81
N GLY A 443 16.15 -12.23 -4.10
CA GLY A 443 16.94 -11.10 -4.60
C GLY A 443 16.31 -9.76 -4.29
N ASN A 444 14.99 -9.63 -4.51
CA ASN A 444 14.23 -8.41 -4.24
C ASN A 444 14.01 -8.17 -2.74
N PHE A 445 13.98 -9.22 -1.91
CA PHE A 445 13.75 -9.07 -0.47
C PHE A 445 14.87 -8.30 0.24
N LEU A 446 16.13 -8.46 -0.18
CA LEU A 446 17.26 -7.81 0.49
C LEU A 446 17.20 -6.27 0.43
N PRO A 447 17.00 -5.62 -0.75
CA PRO A 447 16.80 -4.17 -0.77
C PRO A 447 15.51 -3.73 -0.06
N VAL A 448 14.45 -4.55 -0.03
CA VAL A 448 13.25 -4.26 0.77
C VAL A 448 13.58 -4.15 2.25
N LEU A 449 14.41 -5.05 2.79
CA LEU A 449 14.85 -4.97 4.18
C LEU A 449 15.60 -3.65 4.45
N PHE A 450 16.44 -3.20 3.52
CA PHE A 450 17.14 -1.91 3.66
C PHE A 450 16.17 -0.72 3.69
N VAL A 451 15.20 -0.67 2.77
CA VAL A 451 14.16 0.38 2.75
C VAL A 451 13.29 0.32 4.00
N ALA A 452 12.91 -0.88 4.43
CA ALA A 452 12.13 -1.07 5.66
C ALA A 452 12.90 -0.59 6.89
N TYR A 453 14.22 -0.81 6.95
CA TYR A 453 15.04 -0.24 8.01
C TYR A 453 15.03 1.29 8.00
N ALA A 454 15.09 1.93 6.82
CA ALA A 454 14.92 3.38 6.72
C ALA A 454 13.54 3.82 7.24
N PHE A 455 12.46 3.12 6.86
CA PHE A 455 11.10 3.40 7.35
C PHE A 455 11.01 3.30 8.86
N TRP A 456 11.65 2.29 9.46
CA TRP A 456 11.78 2.16 10.91
C TRP A 456 12.42 3.40 11.54
N ARG A 457 13.58 3.82 11.01
CA ARG A 457 14.37 4.93 11.55
C ARG A 457 13.67 6.28 11.43
N VAL A 458 12.97 6.54 10.34
CA VAL A 458 12.38 7.88 10.08
C VAL A 458 10.94 8.01 10.58
N ALA A 459 10.19 6.91 10.71
CA ALA A 459 8.76 7.00 10.95
C ALA A 459 8.22 5.98 11.98
N PHE A 460 8.39 4.68 11.74
CA PHE A 460 7.70 3.65 12.54
C PHE A 460 8.14 3.63 14.01
N ARG A 461 9.43 3.87 14.31
CA ARG A 461 9.92 3.86 15.72
C ARG A 461 9.21 4.86 16.63
N PHE A 462 8.68 5.94 16.06
CA PHE A 462 7.97 6.99 16.80
C PHE A 462 6.49 6.64 16.93
N THR A 463 5.84 6.31 15.80
CA THR A 463 4.39 6.12 15.77
C THR A 463 4.00 4.76 16.33
N LEU A 464 4.64 3.66 15.92
CA LEU A 464 4.26 2.31 16.37
C LEU A 464 4.48 2.14 17.88
N SER A 465 5.58 2.68 18.41
CA SER A 465 5.88 2.66 19.85
C SER A 465 4.84 3.41 20.68
N ALA A 466 4.27 4.50 20.15
CA ALA A 466 3.26 5.29 20.84
C ALA A 466 1.92 4.53 21.02
N PHE A 467 1.64 3.52 20.19
CA PHE A 467 0.43 2.70 20.26
C PHE A 467 0.68 1.32 20.90
N TYR A 468 1.87 1.05 21.45
CA TYR A 468 2.22 -0.26 22.01
C TYR A 468 1.27 -0.74 23.11
N ASN A 469 0.77 0.18 23.92
CA ASN A 469 -0.18 -0.08 25.00
C ASN A 469 -1.66 0.05 24.57
N ALA A 470 -1.92 0.08 23.26
CA ALA A 470 -3.25 0.09 22.66
C ALA A 470 -3.37 -1.06 21.65
N PRO A 471 -3.21 -2.32 22.06
CA PRO A 471 -3.01 -3.45 21.15
C PRO A 471 -4.12 -3.63 20.11
N VAL A 472 -5.39 -3.48 20.48
CA VAL A 472 -6.52 -3.64 19.54
C VAL A 472 -6.60 -2.44 18.60
N GLU A 473 -6.52 -1.23 19.15
CA GLU A 473 -6.50 -0.01 18.36
C GLU A 473 -5.34 -0.01 17.36
N ALA A 474 -4.13 -0.38 17.81
CA ALA A 474 -2.95 -0.51 16.96
C ALA A 474 -3.16 -1.56 15.87
N ALA A 475 -3.73 -2.72 16.20
CA ALA A 475 -4.04 -3.76 15.23
C ALA A 475 -4.99 -3.23 14.14
N LEU A 476 -6.06 -2.54 14.53
CA LEU A 476 -7.03 -1.99 13.57
C LEU A 476 -6.42 -0.86 12.72
N LEU A 477 -5.67 0.05 13.33
CA LEU A 477 -5.05 1.18 12.64
C LEU A 477 -3.98 0.74 11.65
N TYR A 478 -3.14 -0.23 12.01
CA TYR A 478 -2.06 -0.70 11.13
C TYR A 478 -2.54 -1.79 10.16
N LEU A 479 -3.19 -2.86 10.64
CA LEU A 479 -3.46 -4.06 9.84
C LEU A 479 -4.54 -3.83 8.77
N THR A 480 -5.56 -3.01 9.06
CA THR A 480 -6.64 -2.74 8.09
C THR A 480 -6.10 -2.12 6.80
N PRO A 481 -5.44 -0.95 6.83
CA PRO A 481 -4.86 -0.38 5.61
C PRO A 481 -3.69 -1.20 5.06
N TYR A 482 -2.92 -1.86 5.93
CA TYR A 482 -1.82 -2.72 5.52
C TYR A 482 -2.27 -3.86 4.62
N TRP A 483 -3.28 -4.65 5.03
CA TRP A 483 -3.76 -5.77 4.22
C TRP A 483 -4.47 -5.30 2.95
N VAL A 484 -5.18 -4.17 3.01
CA VAL A 484 -5.74 -3.54 1.80
C VAL A 484 -4.65 -3.22 0.78
N ALA A 485 -3.50 -2.69 1.21
CA ALA A 485 -2.40 -2.34 0.31
C ALA A 485 -1.50 -3.52 -0.08
N VAL A 486 -1.29 -4.51 0.80
CA VAL A 486 -0.62 -5.77 0.44
C VAL A 486 -1.36 -6.49 -0.68
N LEU A 487 -2.70 -6.39 -0.69
CA LEU A 487 -3.59 -6.93 -1.73
C LEU A 487 -3.92 -5.90 -2.82
N ASN A 488 -2.97 -5.02 -3.19
CA ASN A 488 -3.17 -3.95 -4.17
C ASN A 488 -3.88 -4.43 -5.46
N ASN A 489 -3.52 -5.62 -5.95
CA ASN A 489 -4.09 -6.25 -7.14
C ASN A 489 -5.59 -6.60 -7.02
N LEU A 490 -6.10 -6.73 -5.81
CA LEU A 490 -7.50 -7.00 -5.50
C LEU A 490 -8.25 -5.77 -4.99
N THR A 491 -7.54 -4.70 -4.64
CA THR A 491 -8.10 -3.48 -4.06
C THR A 491 -7.93 -2.29 -5.00
N PHE A 492 -6.77 -1.63 -4.99
CA PHE A 492 -6.53 -0.40 -5.73
C PHE A 492 -6.50 -0.61 -7.26
N ASP A 493 -6.00 -1.75 -7.76
CA ASP A 493 -5.96 -2.02 -9.21
C ASP A 493 -7.37 -2.22 -9.83
N LYS A 494 -8.40 -2.37 -9.00
CA LYS A 494 -9.80 -2.43 -9.44
C LYS A 494 -10.43 -1.05 -9.61
N ILE A 495 -9.78 0.02 -9.14
CA ILE A 495 -10.22 1.39 -9.38
C ILE A 495 -10.15 1.67 -10.90
N PRO A 496 -11.13 2.35 -11.49
CA PRO A 496 -11.20 2.55 -12.93
C PRO A 496 -10.19 3.55 -13.50
N ILE A 497 -8.93 3.50 -13.08
CA ILE A 497 -7.85 4.41 -13.48
C ILE A 497 -6.60 3.58 -13.76
N SER A 498 -6.23 3.44 -15.03
CA SER A 498 -4.99 2.75 -15.42
C SER A 498 -3.87 3.72 -15.77
N ARG A 499 -4.22 4.85 -16.42
CA ARG A 499 -3.29 5.94 -16.78
C ARG A 499 -4.02 7.28 -16.63
N LEU A 500 -3.28 8.33 -16.30
CA LEU A 500 -3.80 9.69 -16.16
C LEU A 500 -3.78 10.46 -17.49
N THR A 501 -4.02 9.77 -18.61
CA THR A 501 -4.11 10.38 -19.94
C THR A 501 -5.57 10.76 -20.23
N SER A 502 -5.78 11.80 -21.03
CA SER A 502 -7.13 12.24 -21.41
C SER A 502 -7.90 11.15 -22.17
N SER A 503 -7.22 10.40 -23.04
CA SER A 503 -7.83 9.31 -23.82
C SER A 503 -8.32 8.16 -22.94
N ASP A 504 -7.57 7.78 -21.90
CA ASP A 504 -7.94 6.65 -21.04
C ASP A 504 -9.05 7.03 -20.05
N LEU A 505 -9.02 8.26 -19.54
CA LEU A 505 -10.08 8.78 -18.66
C LEU A 505 -11.43 8.91 -19.37
N ALA A 506 -11.43 9.25 -20.67
CA ALA A 506 -12.65 9.37 -21.46
C ALA A 506 -13.25 8.01 -21.86
N LYS A 507 -12.40 6.99 -22.09
CA LYS A 507 -12.84 5.67 -22.55
C LYS A 507 -13.38 4.77 -21.43
N ARG A 508 -12.98 5.00 -20.18
CA ARG A 508 -13.33 4.12 -19.05
C ARG A 508 -14.44 4.73 -18.19
N ASN A 509 -15.60 4.07 -18.18
CA ASN A 509 -16.74 4.48 -17.36
C ASN A 509 -16.35 4.57 -15.87
N GLY A 510 -16.67 5.70 -15.24
CA GLY A 510 -16.39 5.95 -13.82
C GLY A 510 -14.97 6.42 -13.49
N ALA A 511 -14.04 6.49 -14.46
CA ALA A 511 -12.66 6.92 -14.24
C ALA A 511 -12.57 8.36 -13.70
N ILE A 512 -13.28 9.29 -14.33
CA ILE A 512 -13.32 10.72 -13.93
C ILE A 512 -13.87 10.85 -12.50
N THR A 513 -14.98 10.17 -12.19
CA THR A 513 -15.58 10.18 -10.86
C THR A 513 -14.61 9.66 -9.79
N ALA A 514 -13.95 8.53 -10.06
CA ALA A 514 -12.95 7.97 -9.17
C ALA A 514 -11.78 8.94 -8.94
N LEU A 515 -11.29 9.59 -10.00
CA LEU A 515 -10.20 10.56 -9.91
C LEU A 515 -10.57 11.75 -9.02
N VAL A 516 -11.77 12.34 -9.21
CA VAL A 516 -12.25 13.45 -8.39
C VAL A 516 -12.35 13.07 -6.91
N VAL A 517 -12.93 11.90 -6.61
CA VAL A 517 -13.06 11.41 -5.22
C VAL A 517 -11.68 11.22 -4.57
N ILE A 518 -10.74 10.60 -5.29
CA ILE A 518 -9.37 10.38 -4.80
C ILE A 518 -8.69 11.72 -4.51
N LEU A 519 -8.80 12.71 -5.41
CA LEU A 519 -8.19 14.03 -5.23
C LEU A 519 -8.75 14.76 -4.00
N ILE A 520 -10.07 14.71 -3.77
CA ILE A 520 -10.71 15.29 -2.58
C ILE A 520 -10.16 14.65 -1.31
N ILE A 521 -10.13 13.32 -1.26
CA ILE A 521 -9.61 12.57 -0.09
C ILE A 521 -8.15 12.96 0.14
N LEU A 522 -7.30 12.88 -0.88
CA LEU A 522 -5.88 13.21 -0.76
C LEU A 522 -5.65 14.64 -0.28
N THR A 523 -6.42 15.62 -0.78
CA THR A 523 -6.34 17.01 -0.33
C THR A 523 -6.66 17.14 1.16
N ILE A 524 -7.70 16.48 1.64
CA ILE A 524 -8.06 16.47 3.07
C ILE A 524 -6.92 15.85 3.91
N LEU A 525 -6.38 14.71 3.48
CA LEU A 525 -5.30 14.02 4.21
C LEU A 525 -4.02 14.88 4.25
N VAL A 526 -3.66 15.52 3.14
CA VAL A 526 -2.49 16.41 3.03
C VAL A 526 -2.67 17.66 3.91
N ILE A 527 -3.83 18.33 3.86
CA ILE A 527 -4.12 19.48 4.72
C ILE A 527 -4.01 19.10 6.19
N ASN A 528 -4.59 17.96 6.59
CA ASN A 528 -4.46 17.47 7.95
C ASN A 528 -3.00 17.19 8.32
N GLN A 529 -2.21 16.59 7.42
CA GLN A 529 -0.81 16.28 7.71
C GLN A 529 0.03 17.55 7.84
N ILE A 530 -0.16 18.54 6.97
CA ILE A 530 0.48 19.86 7.09
C ILE A 530 0.14 20.49 8.44
N ARG A 531 -1.13 20.41 8.89
CA ARG A 531 -1.54 20.90 10.21
C ARG A 531 -0.81 20.19 11.34
N VAL A 532 -0.64 18.87 11.26
CA VAL A 532 0.09 18.08 12.28
C VAL A 532 1.56 18.48 12.33
N VAL A 533 2.24 18.54 11.18
CA VAL A 533 3.67 18.92 11.07
C VAL A 533 3.88 20.37 11.52
N ARG A 534 2.96 21.28 11.16
CA ARG A 534 3.03 22.69 11.60
C ARG A 534 2.98 22.81 13.11
N LYS A 535 2.14 22.01 13.78
CA LYS A 535 2.02 22.02 15.25
C LYS A 535 3.29 21.55 15.98
N THR A 536 4.22 20.89 15.31
CA THR A 536 5.51 20.50 15.91
C THR A 536 6.61 21.54 15.68
N GLY A 537 6.39 22.52 14.81
CA GLY A 537 7.42 23.49 14.39
C GLY A 537 8.34 23.00 13.26
N TRP A 538 8.18 21.77 12.79
CA TRP A 538 9.09 21.16 11.80
C TRP A 538 8.68 21.39 10.34
N LEU A 539 7.60 22.13 10.07
CA LEU A 539 7.06 22.29 8.71
C LEU A 539 8.10 22.81 7.69
N PRO A 540 8.91 23.85 7.97
CA PRO A 540 9.89 24.34 7.00
C PRO A 540 10.94 23.29 6.64
N TYR A 541 11.38 22.49 7.63
CA TYR A 541 12.36 21.42 7.44
C TYR A 541 11.84 20.34 6.49
N TYR A 542 10.65 19.79 6.76
CA TYR A 542 10.05 18.77 5.89
C TYR A 542 9.71 19.34 4.52
N LEU A 543 9.13 20.53 4.45
CA LEU A 543 8.79 21.19 3.19
C LEU A 543 10.03 21.40 2.31
N GLY A 544 11.15 21.82 2.89
CA GLY A 544 12.42 21.97 2.16
C GLY A 544 12.87 20.67 1.48
N TRP A 545 12.81 19.53 2.18
CA TRP A 545 13.15 18.23 1.61
C TRP A 545 12.17 17.77 0.52
N TYR A 546 10.87 18.01 0.69
CA TYR A 546 9.89 17.67 -0.35
C TYR A 546 10.04 18.57 -1.59
N VAL A 547 10.34 19.86 -1.42
CA VAL A 547 10.65 20.76 -2.54
C VAL A 547 11.90 20.29 -3.26
N LEU A 548 12.98 19.96 -2.54
CA LEU A 548 14.21 19.45 -3.13
C LEU A 548 13.95 18.14 -3.91
N GLY A 549 13.26 17.18 -3.30
CA GLY A 549 12.89 15.93 -3.95
C GLY A 549 12.02 16.15 -5.19
N GLY A 550 11.06 17.07 -5.12
CA GLY A 550 10.22 17.47 -6.26
C GLY A 550 11.04 18.08 -7.40
N LEU A 551 12.00 18.96 -7.10
CA LEU A 551 12.93 19.51 -8.09
C LEU A 551 13.82 18.43 -8.70
N THR A 552 14.30 17.47 -7.91
CA THR A 552 15.06 16.32 -8.41
C THR A 552 14.22 15.49 -9.36
N VAL A 553 12.98 15.13 -8.99
CA VAL A 553 12.06 14.39 -9.88
C VAL A 553 11.77 15.18 -11.15
N MET A 554 11.60 16.51 -11.06
CA MET A 554 11.41 17.38 -12.22
C MET A 554 12.60 17.31 -13.18
N VAL A 555 13.84 17.42 -12.68
CA VAL A 555 15.05 17.31 -13.52
C VAL A 555 15.14 15.95 -14.19
N ILE A 556 14.87 14.88 -13.44
CA ILE A 556 14.91 13.50 -13.96
C ILE A 556 13.80 13.28 -15.01
N ALA A 557 12.61 13.86 -14.81
CA ALA A 557 11.50 13.77 -15.75
C ALA A 557 11.73 14.52 -17.08
N LEU A 558 12.74 15.39 -17.14
CA LEU A 558 13.13 16.13 -18.36
C LEU A 558 14.21 15.40 -19.18
N LEU A 559 14.63 14.20 -18.77
CA LEU A 559 15.60 13.42 -19.53
C LEU A 559 15.01 12.97 -20.89
N PRO A 560 15.72 13.21 -22.02
CA PRO A 560 15.19 12.91 -23.35
C PRO A 560 15.00 11.41 -23.56
N GLY A 561 13.92 11.02 -24.23
CA GLY A 561 13.59 9.63 -24.53
C GLY A 561 13.04 8.81 -23.36
N LEU A 562 12.93 9.40 -22.16
CA LEU A 562 12.39 8.77 -20.96
C LEU A 562 11.10 9.47 -20.50
N GLN A 563 10.25 8.70 -19.86
CA GLN A 563 8.96 9.11 -19.32
C GLN A 563 8.89 8.74 -17.84
N LEU A 564 8.30 9.64 -17.05
CA LEU A 564 8.17 9.44 -15.61
C LEU A 564 7.06 8.41 -15.31
N ARG A 565 7.40 7.31 -14.65
CA ARG A 565 6.46 6.33 -14.12
C ARG A 565 6.64 6.16 -12.62
N ILE A 566 5.67 6.66 -11.86
CA ILE A 566 5.70 6.55 -10.41
C ILE A 566 4.97 5.27 -9.98
N HIS A 567 5.75 4.24 -9.66
CA HIS A 567 5.23 3.03 -9.04
C HIS A 567 4.76 3.30 -7.60
N HIS A 568 3.74 2.58 -7.12
CA HIS A 568 3.17 2.78 -5.78
C HIS A 568 4.17 2.52 -4.64
N TYR A 569 5.18 1.68 -4.85
CA TYR A 569 6.26 1.49 -3.87
C TYR A 569 7.13 2.75 -3.72
N ILE A 570 7.28 3.56 -4.78
CA ILE A 570 8.00 4.84 -4.74
C ILE A 570 7.18 5.87 -3.96
N LEU A 571 5.85 5.89 -4.13
CA LEU A 571 4.95 6.72 -3.32
C LEU A 571 5.11 6.40 -1.83
N ALA A 572 5.21 5.11 -1.47
CA ALA A 572 5.48 4.71 -0.09
C ALA A 572 6.78 5.30 0.45
N ILE A 573 7.87 5.22 -0.33
CA ILE A 573 9.19 5.76 0.05
C ILE A 573 9.13 7.27 0.28
N ILE A 574 8.45 8.00 -0.61
CA ILE A 574 8.34 9.46 -0.54
C ILE A 574 7.49 9.88 0.67
N LEU A 575 6.38 9.20 0.94
CA LEU A 575 5.37 9.67 1.91
C LEU A 575 5.64 9.23 3.35
N ILE A 576 6.31 8.08 3.57
CA ILE A 576 6.57 7.55 4.93
C ILE A 576 7.26 8.54 5.86
N PRO A 577 8.32 9.29 5.45
CA PRO A 577 8.96 10.28 6.32
C PRO A 577 7.98 11.32 6.88
N GLY A 578 6.96 11.70 6.09
CA GLY A 578 5.92 12.61 6.53
C GLY A 578 5.00 12.06 7.63
N THR A 579 5.07 10.77 7.95
CA THR A 579 4.17 10.08 8.90
C THR A 579 4.80 9.79 10.27
N GLY A 580 6.02 10.26 10.55
CA GLY A 580 6.75 10.00 11.80
C GLY A 580 6.20 10.69 13.06
N PHE A 581 4.92 11.05 13.07
CA PHE A 581 4.26 11.75 14.18
C PHE A 581 3.24 10.80 14.85
N PRO A 582 3.22 10.68 16.18
CA PRO A 582 2.39 9.73 16.92
C PRO A 582 0.91 10.13 16.93
N THR A 583 0.27 10.02 15.77
CA THR A 583 -1.17 10.25 15.57
C THR A 583 -1.80 9.00 14.95
N ARG A 584 -3.11 8.81 15.19
CA ARG A 584 -3.86 7.67 14.65
C ARG A 584 -3.84 7.62 13.12
N LEU A 585 -3.96 8.78 12.48
CA LEU A 585 -3.89 8.88 11.02
C LEU A 585 -2.49 8.53 10.50
N CYS A 586 -1.43 8.93 11.19
CA CYS A 586 -0.08 8.49 10.81
C CYS A 586 0.09 6.97 10.94
N ALA A 587 -0.46 6.33 11.97
CA ALA A 587 -0.46 4.87 12.10
C ALA A 587 -1.18 4.21 10.92
N PHE A 588 -2.34 4.73 10.54
CA PHE A 588 -3.09 4.28 9.37
C PHE A 588 -2.30 4.44 8.06
N TYR A 589 -1.70 5.61 7.83
CA TYR A 589 -0.88 5.87 6.64
C TYR A 589 0.34 4.95 6.60
N GLN A 590 1.01 4.73 7.74
CA GLN A 590 2.16 3.82 7.81
C GLN A 590 1.80 2.39 7.43
N GLY A 591 0.67 1.87 7.94
CA GLY A 591 0.16 0.56 7.53
C GLY A 591 -0.07 0.49 6.02
N LEU A 592 -0.79 1.48 5.47
CA LEU A 592 -1.07 1.57 4.02
C LEU A 592 0.22 1.59 3.18
N LEU A 593 1.12 2.51 3.48
CA LEU A 593 2.33 2.75 2.70
C LEU A 593 3.31 1.58 2.82
N LEU A 594 3.41 0.93 3.98
CA LEU A 594 4.18 -0.31 4.10
C LEU A 594 3.59 -1.41 3.20
N GLY A 595 2.27 -1.59 3.20
CA GLY A 595 1.63 -2.56 2.31
C GLY A 595 1.91 -2.27 0.83
N LEU A 596 1.88 -1.00 0.40
CA LEU A 596 2.20 -0.60 -0.98
C LEU A 596 3.66 -0.87 -1.35
N LEU A 597 4.59 -0.58 -0.42
CA LEU A 597 6.01 -0.93 -0.61
C LEU A 597 6.16 -2.44 -0.83
N LEU A 598 5.61 -3.25 0.08
CA LEU A 598 5.76 -4.70 0.06
C LEU A 598 5.11 -5.30 -1.19
N ASN A 599 3.90 -4.85 -1.55
CA ASN A 599 3.24 -5.31 -2.76
C ASN A 599 4.06 -4.97 -4.02
N GLY A 600 4.43 -3.70 -4.22
CA GLY A 600 5.12 -3.29 -5.45
C GLY A 600 6.46 -3.98 -5.62
N THR A 601 7.25 -4.07 -4.56
CA THR A 601 8.60 -4.67 -4.60
C THR A 601 8.60 -6.20 -4.67
N ALA A 602 7.62 -6.88 -4.06
CA ALA A 602 7.50 -8.34 -4.16
C ALA A 602 6.94 -8.77 -5.53
N ALA A 603 5.94 -8.07 -6.04
CA ALA A 603 5.29 -8.41 -7.30
C ALA A 603 6.12 -7.99 -8.52
N PHE A 604 6.75 -6.82 -8.49
CA PHE A 604 7.41 -6.23 -9.66
C PHE A 604 8.90 -5.96 -9.47
N GLY A 605 9.40 -5.99 -8.23
CA GLY A 605 10.78 -5.59 -7.94
C GLY A 605 10.93 -4.07 -7.81
N PHE A 606 12.17 -3.59 -7.91
CA PHE A 606 12.50 -2.16 -7.85
C PHE A 606 12.53 -1.55 -9.26
N ASP A 607 11.37 -1.55 -9.92
CA ASP A 607 11.24 -1.02 -11.28
C ASP A 607 11.59 0.48 -11.35
N SER A 608 12.30 0.85 -12.40
CA SER A 608 12.77 2.22 -12.60
C SER A 608 11.63 3.25 -12.55
N ILE A 609 11.92 4.42 -11.96
CA ILE A 609 11.04 5.60 -12.01
C ILE A 609 10.98 6.22 -13.41
N LEU A 610 11.91 5.86 -14.28
CA LEU A 610 11.97 6.26 -15.68
C LEU A 610 11.87 5.05 -16.59
N GLN A 611 11.02 5.15 -17.59
CA GLN A 611 10.84 4.13 -18.61
C GLN A 611 10.79 4.78 -19.99
N THR A 612 11.11 4.04 -21.04
CA THR A 612 10.92 4.54 -22.40
C THR A 612 9.43 4.63 -22.74
N ALA A 613 9.09 5.43 -23.77
CA ALA A 613 7.72 5.46 -24.27
C ALA A 613 7.24 4.06 -24.69
N ASP A 614 8.14 3.23 -25.24
CA ASP A 614 7.84 1.87 -25.67
C ASP A 614 7.55 0.93 -24.49
N GLU A 615 8.33 1.01 -23.41
CA GLU A 615 8.10 0.24 -22.18
C GLU A 615 6.75 0.57 -21.52
N LEU A 616 6.30 1.83 -21.61
CA LEU A 616 5.00 2.26 -21.10
C LEU A 616 3.82 1.87 -21.98
N ARG A 617 4.06 1.72 -23.28
CA ARG A 617 3.03 1.49 -24.30
C ARG A 617 2.37 0.12 -24.15
N LEU A 618 3.15 -0.89 -23.76
CA LEU A 618 2.73 -2.30 -23.70
C LEU A 618 2.20 -2.74 -25.08
N ASP A 619 1.00 -3.34 -25.16
CA ASP A 619 0.38 -3.79 -26.41
C ASP A 619 -0.51 -2.72 -27.09
N ALA A 620 -0.42 -1.45 -26.67
CA ALA A 620 -1.17 -0.36 -27.29
C ALA A 620 -0.62 -0.01 -28.70
N ALA A 621 -1.48 0.57 -29.55
CA ALA A 621 -1.10 1.03 -30.89
C ALA A 621 0.07 2.03 -30.88
N PHE A 622 1.01 1.87 -31.82
CA PHE A 622 2.21 2.68 -32.03
C PHE A 622 1.94 4.11 -32.52
N GLY A 623 0.73 4.37 -33.02
CA GLY A 623 0.43 5.59 -33.76
C GLY A 623 1.31 5.73 -34.99
N SER A 624 1.75 4.61 -35.58
CA SER A 624 2.60 4.62 -36.76
C SER A 624 1.80 5.03 -38.00
N GLU A 625 2.50 5.35 -39.08
CA GLU A 625 1.84 5.46 -40.39
C GLU A 625 1.10 4.16 -40.73
N LEU A 626 -0.04 4.30 -41.39
CA LEU A 626 -0.90 3.18 -41.78
C LEU A 626 -0.92 3.05 -43.30
N PRO A 627 -0.69 1.84 -43.84
CA PRO A 627 -0.85 1.58 -45.27
C PRO A 627 -2.26 1.85 -45.76
N THR A 628 -2.39 2.18 -47.05
CA THR A 628 -3.69 2.41 -47.69
C THR A 628 -3.98 1.32 -48.73
N PHE A 629 -5.12 0.65 -48.61
CA PHE A 629 -5.61 -0.27 -49.64
C PHE A 629 -6.04 0.49 -50.90
N LEU A 630 -5.65 -0.01 -52.07
CA LEU A 630 -6.12 0.47 -53.37
C LEU A 630 -7.35 -0.33 -53.83
N THR A 631 -7.50 -1.56 -53.36
CA THR A 631 -8.76 -2.29 -53.40
C THR A 631 -9.75 -1.63 -52.42
N THR A 632 -10.81 -1.05 -52.95
CA THR A 632 -11.86 -0.37 -52.21
C THR A 632 -13.22 -0.85 -52.66
N SER A 633 -14.27 -0.43 -51.96
CA SER A 633 -15.67 -0.69 -52.34
C SER A 633 -16.00 -0.22 -53.76
N ALA A 634 -15.26 0.75 -54.31
CA ALA A 634 -15.41 1.25 -55.67
C ALA A 634 -14.57 0.50 -56.71
N THR A 635 -13.43 -0.09 -56.34
CA THR A 635 -12.50 -0.76 -57.27
C THR A 635 -12.63 -2.29 -57.26
N TYR A 636 -13.22 -2.86 -56.21
CA TYR A 636 -13.46 -4.30 -56.12
C TYR A 636 -14.57 -4.73 -57.09
N ASN A 637 -14.22 -5.60 -58.06
CA ASN A 637 -15.17 -6.07 -59.07
C ASN A 637 -15.71 -7.46 -58.71
N GLN A 638 -16.89 -7.52 -58.08
CA GLN A 638 -17.56 -8.77 -57.69
C GLN A 638 -17.87 -9.74 -58.85
N SER A 639 -17.77 -9.31 -60.12
CA SER A 639 -18.00 -10.18 -61.29
C SER A 639 -16.82 -11.11 -61.59
N ILE A 640 -15.63 -10.82 -61.04
CA ILE A 640 -14.42 -11.63 -61.23
C ILE A 640 -14.40 -12.71 -60.14
N PRO A 641 -14.23 -14.00 -60.49
CA PRO A 641 -14.11 -15.08 -59.51
C PRO A 641 -13.00 -14.84 -58.49
N LEU A 642 -13.23 -15.21 -57.23
CA LEU A 642 -12.27 -15.00 -56.14
C LEU A 642 -10.86 -15.57 -56.46
N SER A 643 -10.80 -16.66 -57.22
CA SER A 643 -9.54 -17.29 -57.67
C SER A 643 -8.64 -16.39 -58.51
N ASP A 644 -9.23 -15.40 -59.19
CA ASP A 644 -8.55 -14.50 -60.12
C ASP A 644 -8.46 -13.07 -59.55
N GLN A 645 -8.88 -12.87 -58.30
CA GLN A 645 -8.85 -11.58 -57.61
C GLN A 645 -7.52 -11.34 -56.91
N PHE A 646 -7.13 -10.07 -56.86
CA PHE A 646 -5.97 -9.59 -56.12
C PHE A 646 -6.36 -8.43 -55.22
N LEU A 647 -5.91 -8.49 -53.98
CA LEU A 647 -5.89 -7.37 -53.06
C LEU A 647 -4.66 -6.52 -53.38
N SER A 648 -4.80 -5.18 -53.44
CA SER A 648 -3.68 -4.27 -53.72
C SER A 648 -3.64 -3.08 -52.78
N TRP A 649 -2.46 -2.51 -52.59
CA TRP A 649 -2.20 -1.39 -51.68
C TRP A 649 -1.15 -0.43 -52.23
N ALA A 650 -1.10 0.76 -51.64
CA ALA A 650 -0.21 1.84 -52.06
C ALA A 650 1.27 1.49 -51.84
N PRO A 651 2.21 2.07 -52.63
CA PRO A 651 3.65 1.91 -52.42
C PRO A 651 4.14 2.36 -51.03
N LEU A 652 5.34 1.91 -50.66
CA LEU A 652 6.03 2.30 -49.42
C LEU A 652 6.30 3.81 -49.38
N THR A 653 6.28 4.38 -48.18
CA THR A 653 6.85 5.70 -47.88
C THR A 653 8.33 5.56 -47.52
N ASP A 654 9.08 6.67 -47.53
CA ASP A 654 10.56 6.65 -47.41
C ASP A 654 11.09 6.02 -46.10
N ASP A 655 10.25 5.91 -45.07
CA ASP A 655 10.61 5.44 -43.73
C ASP A 655 10.38 3.93 -43.50
N TRP A 656 9.85 3.19 -44.47
CA TRP A 656 9.47 1.78 -44.32
C TRP A 656 10.07 0.88 -45.42
N ASP A 657 10.36 -0.37 -45.09
CA ASP A 657 11.04 -1.32 -45.99
C ASP A 657 10.17 -2.50 -46.44
N GLY A 658 8.92 -2.61 -45.97
CA GLY A 658 7.99 -3.65 -46.38
C GLY A 658 6.58 -3.52 -45.81
N PHE A 659 5.80 -4.60 -46.00
CA PHE A 659 4.43 -4.75 -45.54
C PHE A 659 4.25 -6.08 -44.81
N ALA A 660 3.32 -6.10 -43.86
CA ALA A 660 2.76 -7.31 -43.24
C ALA A 660 1.24 -7.32 -43.42
N LEU A 661 0.68 -8.44 -43.87
CA LEU A 661 -0.75 -8.62 -44.11
C LEU A 661 -1.30 -9.73 -43.21
N LEU A 662 -2.27 -9.36 -42.37
CA LEU A 662 -3.14 -10.32 -41.69
C LEU A 662 -4.35 -10.61 -42.57
N VAL A 663 -4.63 -11.90 -42.78
CA VAL A 663 -5.89 -12.40 -43.35
C VAL A 663 -6.53 -13.30 -42.31
N ASP A 664 -7.75 -12.97 -41.90
CA ASP A 664 -8.51 -13.69 -40.88
C ASP A 664 -7.76 -13.82 -39.54
N ASP A 665 -7.15 -12.71 -39.11
CA ASP A 665 -6.31 -12.61 -37.90
C ASP A 665 -5.02 -13.48 -37.93
N VAL A 666 -4.60 -13.96 -39.11
CA VAL A 666 -3.36 -14.73 -39.32
C VAL A 666 -2.43 -13.98 -40.28
N GLU A 667 -1.15 -13.84 -39.95
CA GLU A 667 -0.16 -13.27 -40.87
C GLU A 667 0.04 -14.21 -42.06
N ARG A 668 -0.32 -13.74 -43.26
CA ARG A 668 -0.24 -14.53 -44.51
C ARG A 668 0.81 -14.03 -45.48
N TYR A 669 1.35 -12.85 -45.24
CA TYR A 669 2.32 -12.25 -46.12
C TYR A 669 3.19 -11.22 -45.41
N VAL A 670 4.50 -11.27 -45.68
CA VAL A 670 5.49 -10.27 -45.29
C VAL A 670 6.41 -10.02 -46.48
N GLY A 671 6.62 -8.76 -46.88
CA GLY A 671 7.53 -8.40 -47.97
C GLY A 671 7.19 -7.09 -48.68
N THR A 672 7.75 -6.87 -49.87
CA THR A 672 7.66 -5.59 -50.62
C THR A 672 6.67 -5.57 -51.79
N ALA A 673 6.02 -6.69 -52.12
CA ALA A 673 4.94 -6.74 -53.09
C ALA A 673 3.79 -5.80 -52.71
N LEU A 674 3.11 -5.29 -53.74
CA LEU A 674 1.97 -4.35 -53.63
C LEU A 674 0.62 -5.04 -53.83
N ASN A 675 0.62 -6.37 -53.92
CA ASN A 675 -0.58 -7.16 -54.10
C ASN A 675 -0.50 -8.54 -53.45
N TYR A 676 -1.67 -9.14 -53.22
CA TYR A 676 -1.84 -10.47 -52.66
C TYR A 676 -2.96 -11.21 -53.40
N SER A 677 -2.73 -12.46 -53.80
CA SER A 677 -3.73 -13.28 -54.50
C SER A 677 -4.76 -13.84 -53.53
N LEU A 678 -6.04 -13.68 -53.84
CA LEU A 678 -7.15 -14.20 -53.02
C LEU A 678 -7.50 -15.66 -53.33
N LYS A 679 -6.71 -16.33 -54.16
CA LYS A 679 -7.02 -17.65 -54.70
C LYS A 679 -7.19 -18.75 -53.66
N ALA A 680 -6.49 -18.66 -52.53
CA ALA A 680 -6.52 -19.67 -51.48
C ALA A 680 -7.69 -19.50 -50.49
N LEU A 681 -8.52 -18.46 -50.67
CA LEU A 681 -9.61 -18.12 -49.75
C LEU A 681 -10.92 -18.83 -50.11
N ASP A 682 -11.73 -19.13 -49.10
CA ASP A 682 -13.03 -19.78 -49.27
C ASP A 682 -14.12 -18.73 -49.50
N ALA A 683 -14.60 -18.64 -50.75
CA ALA A 683 -15.63 -17.66 -51.14
C ALA A 683 -16.96 -17.78 -50.36
N THR A 684 -17.19 -18.88 -49.62
CA THR A 684 -18.38 -19.06 -48.78
C THR A 684 -18.28 -18.39 -47.41
N LEU A 685 -17.07 -17.95 -47.01
CA LEU A 685 -16.80 -17.33 -45.73
C LEU A 685 -16.45 -15.83 -45.89
N PRO A 686 -16.76 -15.00 -44.88
CA PRO A 686 -16.22 -13.65 -44.83
C PRO A 686 -14.72 -13.68 -44.59
N HIS A 687 -14.00 -12.72 -45.17
CA HIS A 687 -12.56 -12.55 -44.97
C HIS A 687 -12.22 -11.16 -44.46
N PHE A 688 -11.31 -11.10 -43.50
CA PHE A 688 -10.87 -9.86 -42.85
C PHE A 688 -9.41 -9.57 -43.18
N PHE A 689 -9.11 -8.40 -43.72
CA PHE A 689 -7.77 -7.99 -44.14
C PHE A 689 -7.26 -6.82 -43.32
N ARG A 690 -6.05 -6.92 -42.77
CA ARG A 690 -5.37 -5.79 -42.12
C ARG A 690 -3.93 -5.69 -42.59
N LEU A 691 -3.49 -4.48 -42.86
CA LEU A 691 -2.20 -4.20 -43.45
C LEU A 691 -1.39 -3.32 -42.49
N ALA A 692 -0.12 -3.62 -42.33
CA ALA A 692 0.85 -2.80 -41.60
C ALA A 692 2.08 -2.56 -42.47
N PHE A 693 2.75 -1.43 -42.27
CA PHE A 693 4.11 -1.28 -42.76
C PHE A 693 5.06 -2.10 -41.86
N THR A 694 6.21 -2.50 -42.40
CA THR A 694 7.28 -3.14 -41.65
C THR A 694 8.57 -2.35 -41.77
N LEU A 695 9.36 -2.34 -40.71
CA LEU A 695 10.72 -1.82 -40.70
C LEU A 695 11.64 -2.87 -40.08
N SER A 696 12.64 -3.34 -40.85
CA SER A 696 13.58 -4.38 -40.41
C SER A 696 12.89 -5.65 -39.88
N GLY A 697 11.77 -6.02 -40.50
CA GLY A 697 10.98 -7.20 -40.14
C GLY A 697 10.06 -7.04 -38.92
N VAL A 698 9.91 -5.83 -38.37
CA VAL A 698 8.96 -5.53 -37.29
C VAL A 698 7.76 -4.77 -37.87
N ALA A 699 6.55 -5.28 -37.66
CA ALA A 699 5.33 -4.61 -38.09
C ALA A 699 5.02 -3.38 -37.23
N GLY A 700 4.55 -2.31 -37.88
CA GLY A 700 3.93 -1.16 -37.24
C GLY A 700 2.49 -1.46 -36.79
N ASP A 701 1.64 -0.44 -36.79
CA ASP A 701 0.21 -0.63 -36.55
C ASP A 701 -0.49 -1.22 -37.77
N PHE A 702 -1.35 -2.19 -37.49
CA PHE A 702 -2.28 -2.74 -38.47
C PHE A 702 -3.47 -1.80 -38.63
N THR A 703 -3.91 -1.62 -39.88
CA THR A 703 -5.17 -0.94 -40.20
C THR A 703 -6.36 -1.64 -39.57
N MET A 704 -7.44 -0.90 -39.32
CA MET A 704 -8.76 -1.52 -39.11
C MET A 704 -9.12 -2.47 -40.28
N PRO A 705 -9.95 -3.49 -40.05
CA PRO A 705 -10.18 -4.55 -41.02
C PRO A 705 -10.95 -4.05 -42.24
N ALA A 706 -10.41 -4.29 -43.43
CA ALA A 706 -11.21 -4.36 -44.65
C ALA A 706 -11.94 -5.71 -44.68
N ILE A 707 -13.16 -5.76 -45.20
CA ILE A 707 -14.02 -6.95 -45.10
C ILE A 707 -14.49 -7.34 -46.49
N LEU A 708 -14.28 -8.60 -46.86
CA LEU A 708 -14.93 -9.23 -48.01
C LEU A 708 -16.00 -10.20 -47.51
N TRP A 709 -17.27 -9.92 -47.80
CA TRP A 709 -18.38 -10.80 -47.44
C TRP A 709 -18.61 -11.88 -48.50
N PRO A 710 -19.20 -13.05 -48.14
CA PRO A 710 -19.48 -14.15 -49.09
C PRO A 710 -20.37 -13.75 -50.27
N ASN A 711 -21.18 -12.69 -50.11
CA ASN A 711 -22.02 -12.14 -51.17
C ASN A 711 -21.26 -11.25 -52.16
N GLY A 712 -19.93 -11.16 -52.06
CA GLY A 712 -19.07 -10.32 -52.90
C GLY A 712 -18.99 -8.85 -52.47
N THR A 713 -19.61 -8.46 -51.35
CA THR A 713 -19.56 -7.08 -50.85
C THR A 713 -18.22 -6.80 -50.20
N TRP A 714 -17.54 -5.75 -50.66
CA TRP A 714 -16.35 -5.20 -50.01
C TRP A 714 -16.70 -4.04 -49.09
N VAL A 715 -16.13 -4.03 -47.88
CA VAL A 715 -16.23 -2.93 -46.92
C VAL A 715 -14.83 -2.37 -46.68
N ASP A 716 -14.69 -1.07 -46.91
CA ASP A 716 -13.44 -0.34 -46.71
C ASP A 716 -13.08 -0.28 -45.22
N PRO A 717 -11.79 -0.32 -44.86
CA PRO A 717 -11.36 -0.24 -43.48
C PRO A 717 -11.71 1.14 -42.90
N SER A 718 -12.18 1.17 -41.64
CA SER A 718 -12.36 2.43 -40.94
C SER A 718 -11.03 3.11 -40.65
N PHE A 719 -11.04 4.42 -40.36
CA PHE A 719 -9.82 5.14 -40.01
C PHE A 719 -9.24 4.67 -38.67
N GLY A 720 -7.92 4.57 -38.59
CA GLY A 720 -7.16 4.31 -37.37
C GLY A 720 -6.60 2.88 -37.25
N PRO A 721 -5.80 2.64 -36.20
CA PRO A 721 -5.17 1.35 -35.95
C PRO A 721 -6.15 0.36 -35.27
N SER A 722 -5.96 -0.93 -35.57
CA SER A 722 -6.78 -2.05 -35.05
C SER A 722 -6.52 -2.41 -33.60
#